data_AF-A0A660PZM5-F1
#
_entry.id   AF-A0A660PZM5-F1
#
_cell.length_a   1.000
_cell.length_b   1.000
_cell.length_c   1.000
_cell.angle_alpha   90.00
_cell.angle_beta   90.00
_cell.angle_gamma   90.00
#
_symmetry.space_group_name_H-M   'P 1'
#
loop_
_entity.id
_entity.type
_entity.pdbx_description
1 polymer ?
#
loop_
_entity_poly.entity_id
_entity_poly.type
_entity_poly.pdbx_seq_one_letter_code
_entity_poly.pdbx_strand_id
1 'polypeptide(L)'
;MNFSAKNNGLGAVFATHLFVVAGLLVCSFFPDLRLWGVSSYAYFGWYGRLFLVVVGLVTPAVVWWYSRLPHAERESGPTNDRLYAIVAALILSLFVLAFYIFRARTHFLGDGYLVLAKLQEVTHFVQPWQAGPFLVQQWLYRTLGEITPEGALFVLQFLSVACGAVILLAVAASARFLFSSNRDRLVFLLGMGSGGYMLLFFGYLENYPLFVLSVVLFVLCGLLALRGVIDWWAIGIPSVLAVLFHPFGVVLLPAAIYAMASRTVVGRWFAARGSKIKWIVGSILVVVPVVAFVYLYMTNYVFRLALVPVFLDRFTVDGYHMFSFKHIADYCNLLLQLLPGLPLLLVAGFFLPVREMFRQPIYRFLLLAAVPCLLAAFVIEPKLGMPRDWDLLCFAGVPLAALLFFALADKRAAIRRLGPTGVLAIALCVLLLVPRVTTQVLPSKAIALFDNLSDLDRHRNRSVQDVVFLHFERQGDTAEVERRRAAFREEFPDVAWVEQGIALGKQGEADSAAVLYRKTIEYNPSHSVAWANLGVYFIYLEQYDSALTYMRIANGINPYNWSTYNNLGLAYYANGDTERAERLWLKAIEMNPDNVRARDHLGKLYQAQERVEDYLNLQFEIFELASGDDAPVKYIQMLGDLHLSRADYHSAAEAYRRALEKGLDTAYVRQKQAEHPQLRVID
;
A
#
# COMPACT_ATOMS: atom_id res chain seq x y z
N MET A 1 59.04 7.10 -5.46
CA MET A 1 57.66 7.53 -5.20
C MET A 1 56.71 6.40 -5.58
N ASN A 2 56.25 5.61 -4.59
CA ASN A 2 55.29 4.51 -4.78
C ASN A 2 54.03 4.88 -3.99
N PHE A 3 53.12 5.65 -4.59
CA PHE A 3 51.79 5.88 -4.02
C PHE A 3 50.99 4.58 -4.14
N SER A 4 50.93 3.88 -3.02
CA SER A 4 50.42 2.54 -2.85
C SER A 4 48.91 2.44 -3.10
N ALA A 5 48.52 1.48 -3.96
CA ALA A 5 47.15 0.97 -4.11
C ALA A 5 46.53 0.38 -2.81
N LYS A 6 47.22 0.42 -1.66
CA LYS A 6 46.74 -0.13 -0.37
C LYS A 6 45.73 0.75 0.38
N ASN A 7 45.55 2.03 0.01
CA ASN A 7 44.65 2.97 0.72
C ASN A 7 43.30 3.28 0.02
N ASN A 8 43.04 2.72 -1.17
CA ASN A 8 41.97 3.23 -2.02
C ASN A 8 40.54 2.96 -1.49
N GLY A 9 40.33 1.91 -0.70
CA GLY A 9 38.98 1.53 -0.21
C GLY A 9 38.40 2.46 0.86
N LEU A 10 39.19 2.83 1.88
CA LEU A 10 38.70 3.70 2.96
C LEU A 10 38.48 5.13 2.47
N GLY A 11 39.38 5.61 1.60
CA GLY A 11 39.22 6.89 0.92
C GLY A 11 37.95 6.94 0.08
N ALA A 12 37.63 5.89 -0.66
CA ALA A 12 36.39 5.80 -1.43
C ALA A 12 35.14 5.85 -0.53
N VAL A 13 35.14 5.17 0.62
CA VAL A 13 34.01 5.21 1.57
C VAL A 13 33.79 6.62 2.13
N PHE A 14 34.85 7.29 2.59
CA PHE A 14 34.72 8.65 3.12
C PHE A 14 34.36 9.67 2.04
N ALA A 15 34.98 9.58 0.86
CA ALA A 15 34.64 10.43 -0.27
C ALA A 15 33.17 10.25 -0.68
N THR A 16 32.67 9.01 -0.70
CA THR A 16 31.26 8.72 -1.00
C THR A 16 30.34 9.29 0.08
N HIS A 17 30.69 9.18 1.36
CA HIS A 17 29.90 9.76 2.45
C HIS A 17 29.79 11.28 2.30
N LEU A 18 30.92 11.96 2.11
CA LEU A 18 30.96 13.41 1.91
C LEU A 18 30.22 13.84 0.64
N PHE A 19 30.34 13.07 -0.44
CA PHE A 19 29.60 13.31 -1.68
C PHE A 19 28.09 13.22 -1.46
N VAL A 20 27.62 12.21 -0.72
CA VAL A 20 26.19 12.08 -0.39
C VAL A 20 25.73 13.27 0.46
N VAL A 21 26.45 13.63 1.52
CA VAL A 21 26.10 14.79 2.37
C VAL A 21 26.06 16.09 1.57
N ALA A 22 27.03 16.32 0.69
CA ALA A 22 27.03 17.48 -0.21
C ALA A 22 25.85 17.44 -1.18
N GLY A 23 25.55 16.27 -1.75
CA GLY A 23 24.38 16.06 -2.60
C GLY A 23 23.06 16.42 -1.89
N LEU A 24 22.89 16.00 -0.63
CA LEU A 24 21.71 16.34 0.18
C LEU A 24 21.57 17.85 0.39
N LEU A 25 22.67 18.54 0.67
CA LEU A 25 22.68 19.99 0.79
C LEU A 25 22.28 20.65 -0.53
N VAL A 26 22.88 20.25 -1.66
CA VAL A 26 22.56 20.81 -2.98
C VAL A 26 21.09 20.57 -3.33
N CYS A 27 20.59 19.35 -3.16
CA CYS A 27 19.19 19.00 -3.44
C CYS A 27 18.21 19.81 -2.58
N SER A 28 18.62 20.24 -1.37
CA SER A 28 17.78 21.05 -0.48
C SER A 28 17.41 22.44 -1.04
N PHE A 29 18.15 22.93 -2.04
CA PHE A 29 17.86 24.20 -2.71
C PHE A 29 16.90 24.06 -3.88
N PHE A 30 16.58 22.83 -4.28
CA PHE A 30 15.73 22.54 -5.44
C PHE A 30 14.63 21.54 -5.06
N PRO A 31 13.78 21.87 -4.06
CA PRO A 31 12.74 20.94 -3.59
C PRO A 31 11.61 20.70 -4.60
N ASP A 32 11.50 21.56 -5.61
CA ASP A 32 10.49 21.47 -6.67
C ASP A 32 10.97 20.62 -7.85
N LEU A 33 12.24 20.19 -7.85
CA LEU A 33 12.73 19.18 -8.78
C LEU A 33 12.31 17.78 -8.32
N ARG A 34 12.34 16.82 -9.25
CA ARG A 34 12.00 15.39 -9.04
C ARG A 34 13.04 14.66 -8.16
N LEU A 35 13.28 15.18 -6.97
CA LEU A 35 14.31 14.83 -5.99
C LEU A 35 13.69 14.58 -4.59
N TRP A 36 12.40 14.28 -4.54
CA TRP A 36 11.61 14.11 -3.31
C TRP A 36 12.20 13.12 -2.29
N GLY A 37 12.99 12.15 -2.75
CA GLY A 37 13.69 11.21 -1.88
C GLY A 37 14.90 11.84 -1.17
N VAL A 38 15.57 12.81 -1.79
CA VAL A 38 16.86 13.35 -1.30
C VAL A 38 16.80 14.83 -0.91
N SER A 39 15.74 15.55 -1.27
CA SER A 39 15.56 16.97 -0.98
C SER A 39 14.99 17.26 0.42
N SER A 40 14.90 16.27 1.31
CA SER A 40 14.22 16.39 2.62
C SER A 40 14.77 17.50 3.54
N TYR A 41 16.01 17.97 3.28
CA TYR A 41 16.64 19.07 4.00
C TYR A 41 15.98 20.42 3.65
N ALA A 42 15.27 20.51 2.53
CA ALA A 42 14.64 21.73 2.06
C ALA A 42 13.62 22.30 3.06
N TYR A 43 12.95 21.42 3.81
CA TYR A 43 11.94 21.79 4.79
C TYR A 43 12.53 22.30 6.12
N PHE A 44 13.84 22.55 6.17
CA PHE A 44 14.50 23.21 7.29
C PHE A 44 14.97 24.60 6.89
N GLY A 45 14.89 25.54 7.83
CA GLY A 45 15.58 26.82 7.72
C GLY A 45 17.10 26.64 7.66
N TRP A 46 17.81 27.70 7.28
CA TRP A 46 19.24 27.63 6.98
C TRP A 46 20.08 27.07 8.14
N TYR A 47 19.77 27.44 9.39
CA TYR A 47 20.46 26.91 10.58
C TYR A 47 20.31 25.38 10.71
N GLY A 48 19.12 24.85 10.41
CA GLY A 48 18.85 23.41 10.46
C GLY A 48 19.60 22.66 9.37
N ARG A 49 19.63 23.21 8.14
CA ARG A 49 20.43 22.63 7.04
C ARG A 49 21.92 22.64 7.39
N LEU A 50 22.44 23.75 7.91
CA LEU A 50 23.83 23.86 8.33
C LEU A 50 24.16 22.86 9.43
N PHE A 51 23.31 22.71 10.44
CA PHE A 51 23.49 21.73 11.51
C PHE A 51 23.60 20.29 10.96
N LEU A 52 22.68 19.88 10.10
CA LEU A 52 22.69 18.54 9.50
C LEU A 52 23.96 18.29 8.66
N VAL A 53 24.41 19.30 7.91
CA VAL A 53 25.66 19.24 7.14
C VAL A 53 26.85 19.12 8.07
N VAL A 54 26.94 19.94 9.12
CA VAL A 54 28.05 19.87 10.10
C VAL A 54 28.10 18.49 10.75
N VAL A 55 26.97 17.92 11.17
CA VAL A 55 26.90 16.56 11.70
C VAL A 55 27.39 15.55 10.65
N GLY A 56 26.93 15.67 9.40
CA GLY A 56 27.36 14.82 8.30
C GLY A 56 28.85 14.89 7.99
N LEU A 57 29.48 16.08 8.10
CA LEU A 57 30.90 16.32 7.86
C LEU A 57 31.79 15.85 9.02
N VAL A 58 31.32 15.99 10.27
CA VAL A 58 32.07 15.57 11.46
C VAL A 58 32.07 14.05 11.62
N THR A 59 31.00 13.38 11.16
CA THR A 59 30.83 11.93 11.34
C THR A 59 32.02 11.10 10.80
N PRO A 60 32.51 11.28 9.55
CA PRO A 60 33.70 10.58 9.07
C PRO A 60 34.95 10.82 9.91
N ALA A 61 35.16 12.04 10.40
CA ALA A 61 36.32 12.38 11.23
C ALA A 61 36.28 11.65 12.57
N VAL A 62 35.12 11.60 13.22
CA VAL A 62 34.91 10.86 14.48
C VAL A 62 35.12 9.36 14.26
N VAL A 63 34.53 8.79 13.20
CA VAL A 63 34.66 7.36 12.90
C VAL A 63 36.10 7.01 12.53
N TRP A 64 36.80 7.88 11.79
CA TRP A 64 38.22 7.72 11.47
C TRP A 64 39.09 7.77 12.71
N TRP A 65 38.90 8.77 13.57
CA TRP A 65 39.64 8.92 14.82
C TRP A 65 39.44 7.69 15.71
N TYR A 66 38.19 7.26 15.88
CA TYR A 66 37.85 6.05 16.63
C TYR A 66 38.53 4.80 16.03
N SER A 67 38.54 4.66 14.71
CA SER A 67 39.15 3.52 14.03
C SER A 67 40.68 3.43 14.17
N ARG A 68 41.33 4.53 14.58
CA ARG A 68 42.78 4.61 14.83
C ARG A 68 43.16 4.39 16.28
N LEU A 69 42.20 4.42 17.21
CA LEU A 69 42.50 4.12 18.61
C LEU A 69 43.01 2.68 18.70
N PRO A 70 44.06 2.41 19.49
CA PRO A 70 44.53 1.05 19.72
C PRO A 70 43.41 0.27 20.38
N HIS A 71 42.68 -0.48 19.58
CA HIS A 71 41.78 -1.49 20.06
C HIS A 71 42.65 -2.70 20.33
N ALA A 72 42.75 -3.12 21.59
CA ALA A 72 43.20 -4.47 21.87
C ALA A 72 42.41 -5.37 20.91
N GLU A 73 43.10 -6.13 20.06
CA GLU A 73 42.53 -7.31 19.43
C GLU A 73 42.20 -8.25 20.58
N ARG A 74 41.12 -7.96 21.32
CA ARG A 74 40.41 -8.98 22.04
C ARG A 74 39.94 -9.87 20.92
N GLU A 75 40.68 -10.95 20.70
CA GLU A 75 40.16 -12.18 20.15
C GLU A 75 38.74 -12.34 20.68
N SER A 76 37.85 -12.79 19.81
CA SER A 76 36.45 -13.08 20.12
C SER A 76 36.34 -14.06 21.30
N GLY A 77 36.53 -13.54 22.51
CA GLY A 77 36.30 -14.19 23.77
C GLY A 77 34.80 -14.21 24.08
N PRO A 78 34.38 -14.93 25.13
CA PRO A 78 32.98 -15.20 25.40
C PRO A 78 32.16 -13.92 25.33
N THR A 79 31.08 -13.98 24.54
CA THR A 79 30.15 -12.88 24.31
C THR A 79 29.69 -12.30 25.65
N ASN A 80 29.90 -11.00 25.88
CA ASN A 80 29.23 -10.32 26.98
C ASN A 80 27.78 -10.06 26.57
N ASP A 81 26.97 -11.13 26.61
CA ASP A 81 25.56 -11.12 26.23
C ASP A 81 24.75 -10.16 27.11
N ARG A 82 25.19 -9.94 28.36
CA ARG A 82 24.59 -8.95 29.27
C ARG A 82 24.78 -7.53 28.76
N LEU A 83 26.01 -7.14 28.40
CA LEU A 83 26.26 -5.79 27.86
C LEU A 83 25.49 -5.56 26.56
N TYR A 84 25.47 -6.55 25.66
CA TYR A 84 24.65 -6.45 24.45
C TYR A 84 23.17 -6.32 24.77
N ALA A 85 22.65 -7.11 25.72
CA ALA A 85 21.25 -7.01 26.13
C ALA A 85 20.89 -5.63 26.69
N ILE A 86 21.76 -5.04 27.51
CA ILE A 86 21.56 -3.68 28.06
C ILE A 86 21.58 -2.63 26.95
N VAL A 87 22.60 -2.66 26.08
CA VAL A 87 22.73 -1.69 24.98
C VAL A 87 21.57 -1.84 24.00
N ALA A 88 21.20 -3.07 23.64
CA ALA A 88 20.04 -3.33 22.80
C ALA A 88 18.77 -2.80 23.49
N ALA A 89 18.51 -3.13 24.75
CA ALA A 89 17.35 -2.63 25.48
C ALA A 89 17.28 -1.09 25.49
N LEU A 90 18.40 -0.40 25.70
CA LEU A 90 18.46 1.06 25.62
C LEU A 90 18.10 1.58 24.22
N ILE A 91 18.69 0.99 23.17
CA ILE A 91 18.39 1.35 21.78
C ILE A 91 16.89 1.15 21.51
N LEU A 92 16.34 -0.02 21.87
CA LEU A 92 14.93 -0.33 21.67
C LEU A 92 14.02 0.67 22.38
N SER A 93 14.29 0.97 23.65
CA SER A 93 13.52 1.96 24.41
C SER A 93 13.57 3.35 23.77
N LEU A 94 14.73 3.78 23.28
CA LEU A 94 14.87 5.06 22.59
C LEU A 94 14.08 5.11 21.28
N PHE A 95 14.07 4.03 20.50
CA PHE A 95 13.29 3.96 19.27
C PHE A 95 11.79 3.95 19.54
N VAL A 96 11.32 3.15 20.50
CA VAL A 96 9.89 3.11 20.87
C VAL A 96 9.43 4.48 21.38
N LEU A 97 10.25 5.12 22.21
CA LEU A 97 9.99 6.49 22.66
C LEU A 97 9.95 7.47 21.48
N ALA A 98 10.88 7.35 20.52
CA ALA A 98 10.90 8.19 19.33
C ALA A 98 9.67 7.99 18.45
N PHE A 99 9.24 6.74 18.21
CA PHE A 99 8.01 6.45 17.46
C PHE A 99 6.78 7.11 18.08
N TYR A 100 6.70 7.09 19.42
CA TYR A 100 5.58 7.69 20.13
C TYR A 100 5.62 9.22 20.16
N ILE A 101 6.78 9.81 20.47
CA ILE A 101 6.95 11.28 20.59
C ILE A 101 6.82 11.96 19.23
N PHE A 102 7.46 11.38 18.20
CA PHE A 102 7.49 11.94 16.86
C PHE A 102 6.44 11.33 15.94
N ARG A 103 5.30 10.89 16.50
CA ARG A 103 4.18 10.40 15.70
C ARG A 103 3.61 11.50 14.81
N ALA A 104 3.18 11.11 13.61
CA ALA A 104 2.66 12.01 12.60
C ALA A 104 1.46 12.82 13.12
N ARG A 105 1.51 14.14 12.92
CA ARG A 105 0.42 15.06 13.28
C ARG A 105 -0.51 15.36 12.10
N THR A 106 0.00 15.16 10.90
CA THR A 106 -0.74 15.26 9.64
C THR A 106 -0.79 13.90 8.98
N HIS A 107 -1.90 13.58 8.32
CA HIS A 107 -2.12 12.25 7.74
C HIS A 107 -2.04 12.28 6.21
N PHE A 108 -1.08 13.08 5.70
CA PHE A 108 -0.85 13.31 4.26
C PHE A 108 0.01 12.25 3.59
N LEU A 109 0.85 11.53 4.34
CA LEU A 109 1.64 10.46 3.73
C LEU A 109 0.74 9.23 3.65
N GLY A 110 0.24 8.98 2.44
CA GLY A 110 -0.68 7.89 2.10
C GLY A 110 -2.16 8.22 2.28
N ASP A 111 -2.97 7.17 2.41
CA ASP A 111 -4.43 7.21 2.42
C ASP A 111 -5.03 7.38 3.83
N GLY A 112 -4.23 7.86 4.78
CA GLY A 112 -4.57 7.85 6.20
C GLY A 112 -5.91 8.52 6.55
N TYR A 113 -6.21 9.66 5.93
CA TYR A 113 -7.51 10.32 6.12
C TYR A 113 -8.69 9.54 5.51
N LEU A 114 -8.48 8.85 4.38
CA LEU A 114 -9.49 8.02 3.73
C LEU A 114 -9.76 6.75 4.55
N VAL A 115 -8.72 6.11 5.08
CA VAL A 115 -8.85 4.95 5.98
C VAL A 115 -9.57 5.35 7.26
N LEU A 116 -9.23 6.51 7.83
CA LEU A 116 -9.90 7.02 9.02
C LEU A 116 -11.38 7.30 8.77
N ALA A 117 -11.75 7.89 7.63
CA ALA A 117 -13.14 8.10 7.24
C ALA A 117 -13.89 6.75 7.06
N LYS A 118 -13.28 5.78 6.37
CA LYS A 118 -13.89 4.45 6.16
C LYS A 118 -14.10 3.66 7.45
N LEU A 119 -13.19 3.77 8.42
CA LEU A 119 -13.34 3.11 9.73
C LEU A 119 -14.49 3.72 10.55
N GLN A 120 -14.94 4.93 10.23
CA GLN A 120 -16.08 5.59 10.87
C GLN A 120 -17.41 5.21 10.21
N GLU A 121 -17.40 4.90 8.91
CA GLU A 121 -18.58 4.43 8.19
C GLU A 121 -18.96 3.03 8.68
N VAL A 122 -20.21 2.85 9.14
CA VAL A 122 -20.75 1.56 9.61
C VAL A 122 -20.84 0.52 8.47
N THR A 123 -20.60 0.94 7.22
CA THR A 123 -20.77 0.10 6.04
C THR A 123 -19.75 -1.03 5.96
N HIS A 124 -20.27 -2.24 5.73
CA HIS A 124 -19.56 -3.52 5.77
C HIS A 124 -18.59 -3.80 4.60
N PHE A 125 -18.38 -2.86 3.68
CA PHE A 125 -17.63 -3.15 2.46
C PHE A 125 -16.12 -3.04 2.67
N VAL A 126 -15.52 -4.20 2.99
CA VAL A 126 -14.08 -4.38 3.00
C VAL A 126 -13.74 -5.24 1.80
N GLN A 127 -12.93 -4.70 0.89
CA GLN A 127 -12.44 -5.49 -0.23
C GLN A 127 -11.77 -6.78 0.28
N PRO A 128 -11.91 -7.92 -0.40
CA PRO A 128 -11.33 -9.18 0.07
C PRO A 128 -9.82 -9.09 0.38
N TRP A 129 -9.07 -8.26 -0.36
CA TRP A 129 -7.65 -8.01 -0.12
C TRP A 129 -7.34 -7.03 1.03
N GLN A 130 -8.35 -6.32 1.55
CA GLN A 130 -8.28 -5.47 2.74
C GLN A 130 -8.84 -6.16 3.99
N ALA A 131 -9.43 -7.37 3.84
CA ALA A 131 -10.06 -8.10 4.92
C ALA A 131 -9.12 -8.37 6.09
N GLY A 132 -7.89 -8.83 5.81
CA GLY A 132 -6.92 -9.16 6.86
C GLY A 132 -6.62 -7.98 7.79
N PRO A 133 -6.14 -6.84 7.27
CA PRO A 133 -5.85 -5.68 8.10
C PRO A 133 -7.10 -5.06 8.76
N PHE A 134 -8.21 -5.00 8.04
CA PHE A 134 -9.45 -4.43 8.56
C PHE A 134 -9.99 -5.23 9.74
N LEU A 135 -9.96 -6.57 9.68
CA LEU A 135 -10.41 -7.43 10.78
C LEU A 135 -9.60 -7.18 12.05
N VAL A 136 -8.28 -7.01 11.94
CA VAL A 136 -7.41 -6.68 13.08
C VAL A 136 -7.76 -5.32 13.64
N GLN A 137 -7.97 -4.31 12.78
CA GLN A 137 -8.36 -2.97 13.19
C GLN A 137 -9.71 -2.97 13.89
N GLN A 138 -10.72 -3.60 13.30
CA GLN A 138 -12.06 -3.69 13.87
C GLN A 138 -12.06 -4.45 15.20
N TRP A 139 -11.26 -5.52 15.33
CA TRP A 139 -11.11 -6.24 16.58
C TRP A 139 -10.46 -5.37 17.66
N LEU A 140 -9.35 -4.68 17.34
CA LEU A 140 -8.70 -3.75 18.28
C LEU A 140 -9.64 -2.63 18.69
N TYR A 141 -10.36 -2.10 17.72
CA TYR A 141 -11.36 -1.06 17.91
C TYR A 141 -12.41 -1.48 18.94
N ARG A 142 -13.09 -2.62 18.70
CA ARG A 142 -14.10 -3.18 19.61
C ARG A 142 -13.56 -3.47 21.02
N THR A 143 -12.27 -3.74 21.13
CA THR A 143 -11.61 -4.07 22.40
C THR A 143 -11.19 -2.82 23.19
N LEU A 144 -10.84 -1.72 22.50
CA LEU A 144 -10.22 -0.54 23.10
C LEU A 144 -11.17 0.65 23.31
N GLY A 145 -12.40 0.66 22.78
CA GLY A 145 -13.42 1.69 23.07
C GLY A 145 -14.48 1.90 21.97
N GLU A 146 -15.35 2.91 22.14
CA GLU A 146 -16.48 3.25 21.24
C GLU A 146 -16.06 3.84 19.89
N ILE A 147 -16.95 3.67 18.88
CA ILE A 147 -17.29 4.46 17.66
C ILE A 147 -16.77 5.91 17.41
N THR A 148 -15.63 6.39 17.96
CA THR A 148 -15.14 7.76 17.84
C THR A 148 -13.96 7.94 16.85
N PRO A 149 -13.86 9.11 16.17
CA PRO A 149 -12.70 9.49 15.37
C PRO A 149 -11.36 9.39 16.11
N GLU A 150 -11.35 9.79 17.38
CA GLU A 150 -10.18 9.77 18.24
C GLU A 150 -9.75 8.33 18.56
N GLY A 151 -10.72 7.43 18.74
CA GLY A 151 -10.49 6.00 18.92
C GLY A 151 -9.84 5.34 17.70
N ALA A 152 -10.39 5.58 16.50
CA ALA A 152 -9.82 5.04 15.26
C ALA A 152 -8.38 5.54 15.02
N LEU A 153 -8.14 6.83 15.24
CA LEU A 153 -6.81 7.42 15.16
C LEU A 153 -5.84 6.77 16.15
N PHE A 154 -6.26 6.61 17.40
CA PHE A 154 -5.44 5.98 18.44
C PHE A 154 -5.08 4.54 18.10
N VAL A 155 -6.04 3.72 17.65
CA VAL A 155 -5.81 2.31 17.27
C VAL A 155 -4.76 2.20 16.18
N LEU A 156 -4.87 3.01 15.12
CA LEU A 156 -3.91 3.03 14.01
C LEU A 156 -2.51 3.44 14.46
N GLN A 157 -2.40 4.51 15.25
CA GLN A 157 -1.11 4.98 15.78
C GLN A 157 -0.47 3.94 16.72
N PHE A 158 -1.28 3.34 17.60
CA PHE A 158 -0.84 2.28 18.50
C PHE A 158 -0.31 1.09 17.71
N LEU A 159 -1.05 0.62 16.72
CA LEU A 159 -0.67 -0.50 15.86
C LEU A 159 0.66 -0.21 15.13
N SER A 160 0.80 1.00 14.57
CA SER A 160 2.03 1.48 13.95
C SER A 160 3.23 1.38 14.91
N VAL A 161 3.12 1.97 16.11
CA VAL A 161 4.21 1.98 17.11
C VAL A 161 4.53 0.56 17.60
N ALA A 162 3.49 -0.24 17.87
CA ALA A 162 3.64 -1.62 18.33
C ALA A 162 4.36 -2.50 17.29
N CYS A 163 4.03 -2.38 16.00
CA CYS A 163 4.73 -3.08 14.93
C CYS A 163 6.22 -2.72 14.88
N GLY A 164 6.55 -1.43 15.01
CA GLY A 164 7.94 -0.97 15.07
C GLY A 164 8.71 -1.54 16.26
N ALA A 165 8.08 -1.59 17.44
CA ALA A 165 8.66 -2.19 18.63
C ALA A 165 8.94 -3.69 18.44
N VAL A 166 7.98 -4.44 17.91
CA VAL A 166 8.10 -5.89 17.64
C VAL A 166 9.21 -6.15 16.62
N ILE A 167 9.32 -5.35 15.55
CA ILE A 167 10.40 -5.46 14.56
C ILE A 167 11.76 -5.34 15.23
N LEU A 168 11.98 -4.30 16.04
CA LEU A 168 13.29 -4.08 16.67
C LEU A 168 13.62 -5.18 17.67
N LEU A 169 12.63 -5.67 18.43
CA LEU A 169 12.78 -6.84 19.30
C LEU A 169 13.15 -8.10 18.51
N ALA A 170 12.42 -8.39 17.43
CA ALA A 170 12.66 -9.55 16.59
C ALA A 170 14.04 -9.51 15.93
N VAL A 171 14.47 -8.35 15.43
CA VAL A 171 15.82 -8.16 14.87
C VAL A 171 16.88 -8.35 15.94
N ALA A 172 16.73 -7.71 17.11
CA ALA A 172 17.71 -7.81 18.20
C ALA A 172 17.85 -9.25 18.74
N ALA A 173 16.74 -9.97 18.84
CA ALA A 173 16.69 -11.38 19.24
C ALA A 173 17.34 -12.27 18.17
N SER A 174 16.97 -12.11 16.90
CA SER A 174 17.52 -12.89 15.78
C SER A 174 19.03 -12.67 15.63
N ALA A 175 19.50 -11.43 15.80
CA ALA A 175 20.93 -11.09 15.68
C ALA A 175 21.82 -11.94 16.60
N ARG A 176 21.34 -12.32 17.79
CA ARG A 176 22.08 -13.17 18.74
C ARG A 176 22.42 -14.54 18.17
N PHE A 177 21.52 -15.09 17.34
CA PHE A 177 21.67 -16.39 16.68
C PHE A 177 22.38 -16.30 15.33
N LEU A 178 22.33 -15.13 14.69
CA LEU A 178 22.94 -14.91 13.37
C LEU A 178 24.42 -14.56 13.45
N PHE A 179 24.87 -13.92 14.54
CA PHE A 179 26.23 -13.40 14.67
C PHE A 179 26.85 -13.72 16.04
N SER A 180 28.14 -14.03 16.03
CA SER A 180 28.93 -14.30 17.23
C SER A 180 29.46 -13.04 17.91
N SER A 181 29.70 -11.94 17.17
CA SER A 181 30.22 -10.70 17.75
C SER A 181 29.10 -9.72 18.13
N ASN A 182 29.18 -9.12 19.32
CA ASN A 182 28.30 -8.01 19.71
C ASN A 182 28.34 -6.83 18.75
N ARG A 183 29.48 -6.57 18.09
CA ARG A 183 29.61 -5.51 17.09
C ARG A 183 28.74 -5.81 15.87
N ASP A 184 28.82 -7.05 15.37
CA ASP A 184 28.08 -7.48 14.18
C ASP A 184 26.58 -7.54 14.46
N ARG A 185 26.19 -7.96 15.68
CA ARG A 185 24.81 -7.90 16.16
C ARG A 185 24.27 -6.46 16.17
N LEU A 186 25.04 -5.51 16.69
CA LEU A 186 24.64 -4.10 16.74
C LEU A 186 24.58 -3.45 15.36
N VAL A 187 25.53 -3.75 14.47
CA VAL A 187 25.51 -3.27 13.09
C VAL A 187 24.27 -3.78 12.36
N PHE A 188 23.93 -5.06 12.53
CA PHE A 188 22.71 -5.61 11.94
C PHE A 188 21.43 -4.99 12.54
N LEU A 189 21.36 -4.85 13.87
CA LEU A 189 20.22 -4.21 14.55
C LEU A 189 20.00 -2.77 14.09
N LEU A 190 21.04 -1.94 14.13
CA LEU A 190 20.95 -0.54 13.74
C LEU A 190 20.78 -0.37 12.22
N GLY A 191 21.37 -1.25 11.42
CA GLY A 191 21.17 -1.27 9.97
C GLY A 191 19.72 -1.55 9.59
N MET A 192 19.14 -2.61 10.17
CA MET A 192 17.71 -2.93 9.99
C MET A 192 16.79 -1.89 10.65
N GLY A 193 17.23 -1.23 11.72
CA GLY A 193 16.46 -0.19 12.42
C GLY A 193 16.59 1.21 11.82
N SER A 194 17.29 1.38 10.69
CA SER A 194 17.52 2.69 10.07
C SER A 194 17.03 2.79 8.62
N GLY A 195 16.41 1.73 8.08
CA GLY A 195 15.80 1.76 6.74
C GLY A 195 14.64 2.76 6.65
N GLY A 196 14.34 3.24 5.44
CA GLY A 196 13.25 4.20 5.21
C GLY A 196 11.86 3.68 5.58
N TYR A 197 11.65 2.36 5.56
CA TYR A 197 10.42 1.72 6.04
C TYR A 197 10.13 2.00 7.52
N MET A 198 11.12 2.44 8.30
CA MET A 198 10.93 2.82 9.70
C MET A 198 10.00 4.04 9.87
N LEU A 199 9.81 4.84 8.82
CA LEU A 199 8.85 5.95 8.81
C LEU A 199 7.41 5.49 9.09
N LEU A 200 7.07 4.25 8.72
CA LEU A 200 5.74 3.68 8.98
C LEU A 200 5.43 3.53 10.47
N PHE A 201 6.43 3.58 11.36
CA PHE A 201 6.22 3.33 12.79
C PHE A 201 6.04 4.62 13.59
N PHE A 202 6.19 5.79 12.95
CA PHE A 202 5.93 7.10 13.53
C PHE A 202 4.45 7.49 13.40
N GLY A 203 3.54 6.62 13.86
CA GLY A 203 2.09 6.87 13.87
C GLY A 203 1.44 6.90 12.49
N TYR A 204 1.89 6.04 11.58
CA TYR A 204 1.33 5.92 10.24
C TYR A 204 -0.10 5.36 10.29
N LEU A 205 -0.99 5.87 9.43
CA LEU A 205 -2.43 5.61 9.52
C LEU A 205 -2.96 4.68 8.43
N GLU A 206 -2.29 3.55 8.21
CA GLU A 206 -2.81 2.50 7.34
C GLU A 206 -2.32 1.11 7.78
N ASN A 207 -2.49 0.13 6.89
CA ASN A 207 -2.23 -1.29 7.10
C ASN A 207 -0.79 -1.71 6.83
N TYR A 208 0.03 -0.83 6.22
CA TYR A 208 1.41 -1.16 5.86
C TYR A 208 2.33 -1.51 7.04
N PRO A 209 2.15 -0.99 8.29
CA PRO A 209 2.95 -1.44 9.43
C PRO A 209 2.85 -2.95 9.69
N LEU A 210 1.65 -3.54 9.59
CA LEU A 210 1.44 -4.99 9.73
C LEU A 210 2.05 -5.78 8.58
N PHE A 211 1.91 -5.27 7.36
CA PHE A 211 2.52 -5.88 6.18
C PHE A 211 4.05 -5.89 6.30
N VAL A 212 4.67 -4.75 6.59
CA VAL A 212 6.13 -4.62 6.75
C VAL A 212 6.65 -5.45 7.93
N LEU A 213 5.93 -5.50 9.05
CA LEU A 213 6.23 -6.43 10.15
C LEU A 213 6.31 -7.87 9.63
N SER A 214 5.33 -8.31 8.84
CA SER A 214 5.31 -9.65 8.26
C SER A 214 6.49 -9.89 7.30
N VAL A 215 6.88 -8.89 6.51
CA VAL A 215 8.07 -8.98 5.63
C VAL A 215 9.36 -9.08 6.44
N VAL A 216 9.51 -8.30 7.52
CA VAL A 216 10.68 -8.40 8.42
C VAL A 216 10.74 -9.79 9.06
N LEU A 217 9.64 -10.26 9.64
CA LEU A 217 9.57 -11.58 10.25
C LEU A 217 9.86 -12.69 9.24
N PHE A 218 9.35 -12.57 8.00
CA PHE A 218 9.67 -13.49 6.91
C PHE A 218 11.18 -13.60 6.66
N VAL A 219 11.85 -12.45 6.53
CA VAL A 219 13.30 -12.42 6.29
C VAL A 219 14.06 -13.01 7.48
N LEU A 220 13.70 -12.64 8.71
CA LEU A 220 14.36 -13.14 9.92
C LEU A 220 14.16 -14.66 10.10
N CYS A 221 12.93 -15.16 9.94
CA CYS A 221 12.63 -16.59 9.98
C CYS A 221 13.40 -17.35 8.90
N GLY A 222 13.49 -16.81 7.68
CA GLY A 222 14.29 -17.42 6.62
C GLY A 222 15.78 -17.50 6.95
N LEU A 223 16.36 -16.44 7.52
CA LEU A 223 17.75 -16.44 7.99
C LEU A 223 17.98 -17.48 9.10
N LEU A 224 17.11 -17.52 10.11
CA LEU A 224 17.19 -18.45 11.23
C LEU A 224 17.00 -19.90 10.78
N ALA A 225 16.05 -20.16 9.89
CA ALA A 225 15.78 -21.50 9.36
C ALA A 225 16.96 -22.02 8.52
N LEU A 226 17.56 -21.16 7.68
CA LEU A 226 18.73 -21.54 6.89
C LEU A 226 20.00 -21.71 7.75
N ARG A 227 20.08 -21.05 8.91
CA ARG A 227 21.10 -21.32 9.95
C ARG A 227 20.79 -22.57 10.79
N GLY A 228 19.60 -23.16 10.66
CA GLY A 228 19.17 -24.33 11.42
C GLY A 228 18.76 -24.05 12.86
N VAL A 229 18.44 -22.78 13.18
CA VAL A 229 18.00 -22.36 14.52
C VAL A 229 16.52 -22.66 14.75
N ILE A 230 15.71 -22.54 13.70
CA ILE A 230 14.28 -22.87 13.69
C ILE A 230 13.95 -23.79 12.52
N ASP A 231 12.78 -24.41 12.56
CA ASP A 231 12.29 -25.23 11.46
C ASP A 231 11.85 -24.42 10.24
N TRP A 232 11.94 -25.04 9.06
CA TRP A 232 11.63 -24.39 7.79
C TRP A 232 10.14 -24.00 7.63
N TRP A 233 9.22 -24.72 8.29
CA TRP A 233 7.79 -24.44 8.23
C TRP A 233 7.44 -23.11 8.91
N ALA A 234 8.29 -22.62 9.83
CA ALA A 234 8.11 -21.34 10.50
C ALA A 234 8.17 -20.14 9.53
N ILE A 235 8.75 -20.31 8.35
CA ILE A 235 8.74 -19.30 7.26
C ILE A 235 7.32 -19.14 6.68
N GLY A 236 6.50 -20.20 6.71
CA GLY A 236 5.15 -20.21 6.16
C GLY A 236 4.23 -19.20 6.83
N ILE A 237 4.30 -19.08 8.16
CA ILE A 237 3.46 -18.16 8.94
C ILE A 237 3.60 -16.70 8.49
N PRO A 238 4.80 -16.07 8.54
CA PRO A 238 4.94 -14.69 8.09
C PRO A 238 4.73 -14.53 6.58
N SER A 239 4.90 -15.58 5.77
CA SER A 239 4.56 -15.54 4.34
C SER A 239 3.06 -15.41 4.11
N VAL A 240 2.26 -16.21 4.82
CA VAL A 240 0.79 -16.16 4.76
C VAL A 240 0.30 -14.83 5.31
N LEU A 241 0.85 -14.36 6.44
CA LEU A 241 0.50 -13.05 7.01
C LEU A 241 0.84 -11.91 6.04
N ALA A 242 1.98 -11.95 5.35
CA ALA A 242 2.32 -10.94 4.36
C ALA A 242 1.29 -10.86 3.23
N VAL A 243 0.82 -12.01 2.72
CA VAL A 243 -0.24 -12.07 1.68
C VAL A 243 -1.59 -11.63 2.23
N LEU A 244 -1.91 -12.03 3.46
CA LEU A 244 -3.16 -11.66 4.15
C LEU A 244 -3.25 -10.15 4.36
N PHE A 245 -2.16 -9.51 4.75
CA PHE A 245 -2.14 -8.07 5.00
C PHE A 245 -1.97 -7.24 3.73
N HIS A 246 -1.33 -7.79 2.69
CA HIS A 246 -1.25 -7.13 1.40
C HIS A 246 -0.99 -8.11 0.25
N PRO A 247 -1.65 -7.98 -0.91
CA PRO A 247 -1.39 -8.85 -2.07
C PRO A 247 0.08 -8.89 -2.51
N PHE A 248 0.86 -7.83 -2.27
CA PHE A 248 2.30 -7.84 -2.57
C PHE A 248 3.11 -8.82 -1.72
N GLY A 249 2.56 -9.43 -0.67
CA GLY A 249 3.21 -10.56 0.00
C GLY A 249 3.56 -11.71 -0.96
N VAL A 250 2.87 -11.84 -2.10
CA VAL A 250 3.16 -12.87 -3.11
C VAL A 250 4.56 -12.75 -3.72
N VAL A 251 5.17 -11.56 -3.70
CA VAL A 251 6.53 -11.36 -4.23
C VAL A 251 7.60 -12.07 -3.38
N LEU A 252 7.25 -12.48 -2.16
CA LEU A 252 8.12 -13.25 -1.26
C LEU A 252 8.06 -14.76 -1.54
N LEU A 253 7.07 -15.24 -2.30
CA LEU A 253 6.89 -16.67 -2.60
C LEU A 253 8.13 -17.32 -3.23
N PRO A 254 8.87 -16.71 -4.17
CA PRO A 254 10.10 -17.31 -4.70
C PRO A 254 11.12 -17.63 -3.60
N ALA A 255 11.31 -16.71 -2.65
CA ALA A 255 12.20 -16.91 -1.50
C ALA A 255 11.65 -17.96 -0.52
N ALA A 256 10.34 -17.94 -0.26
CA ALA A 256 9.68 -18.92 0.61
C ALA A 256 9.82 -20.34 0.04
N ILE A 257 9.47 -20.52 -1.25
CA ILE A 257 9.60 -21.78 -1.98
C ILE A 257 11.05 -22.24 -1.95
N TYR A 258 12.01 -21.36 -2.22
CA TYR A 258 13.42 -21.72 -2.15
C TYR A 258 13.84 -22.23 -0.78
N ALA A 259 13.50 -21.52 0.29
CA ALA A 259 13.86 -21.90 1.65
C ALA A 259 13.25 -23.25 2.03
N MET A 260 11.96 -23.46 1.75
CA MET A 260 11.26 -24.71 2.02
C MET A 260 11.79 -25.88 1.16
N ALA A 261 11.91 -25.66 -0.15
CA ALA A 261 12.34 -26.70 -1.09
C ALA A 261 13.78 -27.14 -0.85
N SER A 262 14.66 -26.23 -0.40
CA SER A 262 16.09 -26.53 -0.19
C SER A 262 16.36 -27.73 0.74
N ARG A 263 15.41 -28.10 1.61
CA ARG A 263 15.50 -29.23 2.55
C ARG A 263 14.67 -30.45 2.14
N THR A 264 13.94 -30.39 1.04
CA THR A 264 13.12 -31.52 0.54
C THR A 264 13.95 -32.48 -0.32
N VAL A 265 13.44 -33.71 -0.49
CA VAL A 265 14.03 -34.70 -1.42
C VAL A 265 14.05 -34.15 -2.85
N VAL A 266 12.98 -33.47 -3.26
CA VAL A 266 12.87 -32.83 -4.58
C VAL A 266 13.90 -31.74 -4.78
N GLY A 267 14.11 -30.88 -3.77
CA GLY A 267 15.14 -29.83 -3.83
C GLY A 267 16.56 -30.39 -3.91
N ARG A 268 16.86 -31.44 -3.14
CA ARG A 268 18.16 -32.15 -3.24
C ARG A 268 18.35 -32.81 -4.60
N TRP A 269 17.31 -33.47 -5.10
CA TRP A 269 17.28 -34.06 -6.44
C TRP A 269 17.57 -33.02 -7.52
N PHE A 270 16.91 -31.87 -7.47
CA PHE A 270 17.10 -30.78 -8.43
C PHE A 270 18.51 -30.16 -8.33
N ALA A 271 18.99 -29.95 -7.10
CA ALA A 271 20.34 -29.44 -6.85
C ALA A 271 21.42 -30.35 -7.44
N ALA A 272 21.20 -31.68 -7.42
CA ALA A 272 22.10 -32.68 -7.98
C ALA A 272 22.08 -32.76 -9.52
N ARG A 273 21.12 -32.12 -10.21
CA ARG A 273 21.05 -32.15 -11.68
C ARG A 273 22.11 -31.26 -12.35
N GLY A 274 22.53 -31.67 -13.55
CA GLY A 274 23.46 -30.94 -14.39
C GLY A 274 22.91 -29.59 -14.87
N SER A 275 23.81 -28.73 -15.38
CA SER A 275 23.47 -27.36 -15.81
C SER A 275 22.36 -27.31 -16.86
N LYS A 276 22.28 -28.29 -17.78
CA LYS A 276 21.23 -28.35 -18.81
C LYS A 276 19.81 -28.37 -18.23
N ILE A 277 19.53 -29.24 -17.26
CA ILE A 277 18.20 -29.32 -16.63
C ILE A 277 17.88 -28.03 -15.88
N LYS A 278 18.88 -27.46 -15.19
CA LYS A 278 18.73 -26.18 -14.49
C LYS A 278 18.41 -25.04 -15.46
N TRP A 279 19.03 -25.02 -16.64
CA TRP A 279 18.72 -24.06 -17.71
C TRP A 279 17.32 -24.26 -18.30
N ILE A 280 16.88 -25.50 -18.53
CA ILE A 280 15.52 -25.79 -19.02
C ILE A 280 14.48 -25.30 -18.01
N VAL A 281 14.60 -25.71 -16.75
CA VAL A 281 13.68 -25.29 -15.69
C VAL A 281 13.72 -23.78 -15.49
N GLY A 282 14.91 -23.19 -15.45
CA GLY A 282 15.09 -21.74 -15.37
C GLY A 282 14.43 -21.00 -16.54
N SER A 283 14.53 -21.54 -17.75
CA SER A 283 13.90 -20.95 -18.94
C SER A 283 12.38 -21.02 -18.87
N ILE A 284 11.81 -22.16 -18.45
CA ILE A 284 10.35 -22.31 -18.25
C ILE A 284 9.85 -21.32 -17.18
N LEU A 285 10.57 -21.20 -16.07
CA LEU A 285 10.24 -20.28 -14.98
C LEU A 285 10.34 -18.80 -15.39
N VAL A 286 10.99 -18.48 -16.49
CA VAL A 286 11.03 -17.11 -17.05
C VAL A 286 9.99 -16.94 -18.16
N VAL A 287 9.94 -17.86 -19.12
CA VAL A 287 9.06 -17.77 -20.30
C VAL A 287 7.60 -17.81 -19.91
N VAL A 288 7.19 -18.72 -19.01
CA VAL A 288 5.77 -18.85 -18.62
C VAL A 288 5.25 -17.56 -17.97
N PRO A 289 5.92 -16.96 -16.96
CA PRO A 289 5.50 -15.66 -16.43
C PRO A 289 5.53 -14.53 -17.46
N VAL A 290 6.48 -14.50 -18.39
CA VAL A 290 6.52 -13.48 -19.45
C VAL A 290 5.33 -13.60 -20.39
N VAL A 291 4.98 -14.82 -20.83
CA VAL A 291 3.79 -15.05 -21.67
C VAL A 291 2.51 -14.67 -20.92
N ALA A 292 2.39 -15.08 -19.66
CA ALA A 292 1.25 -14.71 -18.82
C ALA A 292 1.16 -13.18 -18.64
N PHE A 293 2.28 -12.51 -18.39
CA PHE A 293 2.36 -11.06 -18.29
C PHE A 293 1.89 -10.37 -19.57
N VAL A 294 2.41 -10.77 -20.74
CA VAL A 294 2.01 -10.19 -22.03
C VAL A 294 0.53 -10.39 -22.29
N TYR A 295 0.02 -11.61 -22.05
CA TYR A 295 -1.41 -11.90 -22.20
C TYR A 295 -2.27 -11.00 -21.29
N LEU A 296 -1.94 -10.90 -20.00
CA LEU A 296 -2.67 -10.07 -19.05
C LEU A 296 -2.55 -8.57 -19.38
N TYR A 297 -1.37 -8.10 -19.77
CA TYR A 297 -1.15 -6.70 -20.16
C TYR A 297 -2.00 -6.29 -21.37
N MET A 298 -2.20 -7.21 -22.32
CA MET A 298 -2.98 -6.94 -23.52
C MET A 298 -4.49 -7.12 -23.32
N THR A 299 -4.92 -8.02 -22.43
CA THR A 299 -6.34 -8.39 -22.29
C THR A 299 -7.03 -7.81 -21.06
N ASN A 300 -6.29 -7.44 -20.01
CA ASN A 300 -6.83 -6.97 -18.74
C ASN A 300 -6.40 -5.52 -18.47
N TYR A 301 -7.32 -4.58 -18.64
CA TYR A 301 -7.08 -3.15 -18.41
C TYR A 301 -6.69 -2.84 -16.96
N VAL A 302 -7.26 -3.54 -15.97
CA VAL A 302 -6.91 -3.32 -14.55
C VAL A 302 -5.46 -3.71 -14.29
N PHE A 303 -5.02 -4.84 -14.86
CA PHE A 303 -3.62 -5.25 -14.78
C PHE A 303 -2.69 -4.29 -15.52
N ARG A 304 -3.06 -3.88 -16.74
CA ARG A 304 -2.31 -2.91 -17.54
C ARG A 304 -2.12 -1.57 -16.82
N LEU A 305 -3.18 -1.06 -16.19
CA LEU A 305 -3.18 0.24 -15.51
C LEU A 305 -2.58 0.18 -14.10
N ALA A 306 -2.37 -1.02 -13.54
CA ALA A 306 -1.63 -1.20 -12.28
C ALA A 306 -0.10 -1.18 -12.49
N LEU A 307 0.37 -1.09 -13.74
CA LEU A 307 1.77 -1.12 -14.11
C LEU A 307 2.17 0.18 -14.78
N VAL A 308 3.42 0.59 -14.56
CA VAL A 308 3.99 1.74 -15.27
C VAL A 308 3.87 1.44 -16.77
N PRO A 309 3.30 2.36 -17.59
CA PRO A 309 3.13 2.13 -19.02
C PRO A 309 4.47 1.71 -19.64
N VAL A 310 4.50 0.58 -20.34
CA VAL A 310 5.77 0.06 -20.90
C VAL A 310 6.21 0.92 -22.08
N PHE A 311 5.24 1.40 -22.86
CA PHE A 311 5.45 2.23 -24.04
C PHE A 311 4.63 3.51 -23.93
N LEU A 312 5.05 4.54 -24.68
CA LEU A 312 4.25 5.75 -24.87
C LEU A 312 2.93 5.39 -25.54
N ASP A 313 1.83 5.68 -24.87
CA ASP A 313 0.48 5.54 -25.41
C ASP A 313 -0.41 6.71 -24.97
N ARG A 314 -1.68 6.69 -25.38
CA ARG A 314 -2.65 7.75 -25.06
C ARG A 314 -2.94 7.91 -23.56
N PHE A 315 -2.58 6.94 -22.71
CA PHE A 315 -2.74 7.02 -21.26
C PHE A 315 -1.45 7.51 -20.58
N THR A 316 -0.38 7.70 -21.34
CA THR A 316 0.88 8.22 -20.83
C THR A 316 0.83 9.73 -20.73
N VAL A 317 0.51 10.24 -19.54
CA VAL A 317 0.57 11.67 -19.22
C VAL A 317 2.01 12.12 -19.02
N ASP A 318 2.37 13.26 -19.60
CA ASP A 318 3.69 13.93 -19.52
C ASP A 318 4.92 13.04 -19.78
N GLY A 319 4.78 12.01 -20.62
CA GLY A 319 5.87 11.12 -20.99
C GLY A 319 6.36 10.20 -19.86
N TYR A 320 5.60 10.02 -18.78
CA TYR A 320 5.97 9.08 -17.71
C TYR A 320 5.64 7.63 -18.10
N HIS A 321 6.65 6.93 -18.59
CA HIS A 321 6.60 5.51 -18.93
C HIS A 321 7.80 4.76 -18.34
N MET A 322 7.78 3.43 -18.42
CA MET A 322 8.83 2.57 -17.90
C MET A 322 10.15 2.92 -18.60
N PHE A 323 11.21 3.04 -17.82
CA PHE A 323 12.55 3.50 -18.25
C PHE A 323 12.65 4.95 -18.76
N SER A 324 11.58 5.75 -18.72
CA SER A 324 11.72 7.21 -18.90
C SER A 324 12.64 7.80 -17.82
N PHE A 325 13.27 8.95 -18.11
CA PHE A 325 14.10 9.63 -17.11
C PHE A 325 13.34 9.90 -15.80
N LYS A 326 12.08 10.31 -15.92
CA LYS A 326 11.19 10.55 -14.77
C LYS A 326 11.02 9.29 -13.90
N HIS A 327 10.72 8.15 -14.53
CA HIS A 327 10.56 6.87 -13.82
C HIS A 327 11.85 6.41 -13.14
N ILE A 328 12.99 6.51 -13.84
CA ILE A 328 14.30 6.14 -13.27
C ILE A 328 14.65 7.07 -12.11
N ALA A 329 14.42 8.37 -12.24
CA ALA A 329 14.64 9.35 -11.18
C ALA A 329 13.80 9.00 -9.94
N ASP A 330 12.50 8.71 -10.08
CA ASP A 330 11.66 8.32 -8.95
C ASP A 330 12.08 7.00 -8.33
N TYR A 331 12.55 6.05 -9.13
CA TYR A 331 13.09 4.81 -8.58
C TYR A 331 14.35 5.04 -7.78
N CYS A 332 15.29 5.85 -8.28
CA CYS A 332 16.49 6.22 -7.54
C CYS A 332 16.14 6.97 -6.25
N ASN A 333 15.18 7.90 -6.29
CA ASN A 333 14.65 8.57 -5.11
C ASN A 333 14.08 7.57 -4.10
N LEU A 334 13.28 6.59 -4.55
CA LEU A 334 12.77 5.53 -3.70
C LEU A 334 13.91 4.70 -3.09
N LEU A 335 14.91 4.27 -3.87
CA LEU A 335 16.00 3.46 -3.32
C LEU A 335 16.79 4.21 -2.25
N LEU A 336 17.08 5.49 -2.48
CA LEU A 336 17.73 6.36 -1.49
C LEU A 336 16.81 6.66 -0.31
N GLN A 337 15.49 6.68 -0.52
CA GLN A 337 14.52 6.74 0.55
C GLN A 337 14.56 5.50 1.43
N LEU A 338 14.56 4.32 0.84
CA LEU A 338 14.47 3.05 1.54
C LEU A 338 15.79 2.68 2.21
N LEU A 339 16.92 3.04 1.61
CA LEU A 339 18.23 2.79 2.17
C LEU A 339 19.21 3.92 1.79
N PRO A 340 19.20 5.04 2.52
CA PRO A 340 20.16 6.15 2.35
C PRO A 340 21.63 5.76 2.29
N GLY A 341 22.02 4.75 3.09
CA GLY A 341 23.38 4.21 3.13
C GLY A 341 23.76 3.36 1.91
N LEU A 342 22.83 3.15 0.95
CA LEU A 342 23.03 2.31 -0.21
C LEU A 342 24.30 2.66 -1.01
N PRO A 343 24.65 3.93 -1.30
CA PRO A 343 25.90 4.23 -2.02
C PRO A 343 27.14 3.69 -1.32
N LEU A 344 27.21 3.78 0.02
CA LEU A 344 28.32 3.24 0.81
C LEU A 344 28.33 1.71 0.81
N LEU A 345 27.15 1.09 0.90
CA LEU A 345 27.01 -0.36 0.88
C LEU A 345 27.36 -0.94 -0.50
N LEU A 346 27.07 -0.22 -1.58
CA LEU A 346 27.51 -0.58 -2.94
C LEU A 346 29.03 -0.46 -3.09
N VAL A 347 29.66 0.58 -2.51
CA VAL A 347 31.12 0.69 -2.44
C VAL A 347 31.71 -0.51 -1.71
N ALA A 348 31.15 -0.92 -0.57
CA ALA A 348 31.58 -2.13 0.13
C ALA A 348 31.38 -3.41 -0.72
N GLY A 349 30.34 -3.44 -1.56
CA GLY A 349 30.03 -4.53 -2.47
C GLY A 349 31.17 -4.92 -3.40
N PHE A 350 31.99 -3.96 -3.86
CA PHE A 350 33.17 -4.23 -4.70
C PHE A 350 34.26 -5.05 -4.00
N PHE A 351 34.25 -5.08 -2.67
CA PHE A 351 35.24 -5.79 -1.85
C PHE A 351 34.68 -7.10 -1.25
N LEU A 352 33.40 -7.38 -1.49
CA LEU A 352 32.77 -8.61 -1.04
C LEU A 352 33.09 -9.77 -1.99
N PRO A 353 33.29 -11.00 -1.47
CA PRO A 353 33.50 -12.19 -2.30
C PRO A 353 32.16 -12.67 -2.90
N VAL A 354 31.58 -11.86 -3.79
CA VAL A 354 30.22 -12.03 -4.34
C VAL A 354 30.01 -13.44 -4.90
N ARG A 355 30.98 -13.98 -5.65
CA ARG A 355 30.91 -15.34 -6.22
C ARG A 355 30.78 -16.43 -5.15
N GLU A 356 31.44 -16.28 -4.01
CA GLU A 356 31.35 -17.24 -2.90
C GLU A 356 30.04 -17.06 -2.13
N MET A 357 29.59 -15.82 -1.95
CA MET A 357 28.31 -15.51 -1.32
C MET A 357 27.15 -16.17 -2.07
N PHE A 358 27.12 -16.07 -3.41
CA PHE A 358 26.10 -16.73 -4.23
C PHE A 358 26.01 -18.26 -4.05
N ARG A 359 27.08 -18.91 -3.59
CA ARG A 359 27.05 -20.36 -3.30
C ARG A 359 26.33 -20.67 -1.99
N GLN A 360 26.29 -19.74 -1.04
CA GLN A 360 25.67 -19.99 0.26
C GLN A 360 24.14 -19.86 0.16
N PRO A 361 23.36 -20.75 0.80
CA PRO A 361 21.90 -20.70 0.73
C PRO A 361 21.29 -19.40 1.24
N ILE A 362 21.88 -18.81 2.28
CA ILE A 362 21.39 -17.57 2.90
C ILE A 362 21.37 -16.39 1.91
N TYR A 363 22.46 -16.18 1.17
CA TYR A 363 22.51 -15.08 0.20
C TYR A 363 21.59 -15.31 -0.98
N ARG A 364 21.41 -16.57 -1.42
CA ARG A 364 20.42 -16.92 -2.45
C ARG A 364 19.00 -16.61 -1.99
N PHE A 365 18.65 -16.96 -0.75
CA PHE A 365 17.37 -16.60 -0.14
C PHE A 365 17.16 -15.09 -0.07
N LEU A 366 18.14 -14.35 0.45
CA LEU A 366 18.07 -12.89 0.56
C LEU A 366 17.93 -12.21 -0.81
N LEU A 367 18.62 -12.71 -1.84
CA LEU A 367 18.48 -12.21 -3.21
C LEU A 367 17.13 -12.54 -3.81
N LEU A 368 16.62 -13.77 -3.59
CA LEU A 368 15.28 -14.17 -4.02
C LEU A 368 14.17 -13.43 -3.26
N ALA A 369 14.48 -12.82 -2.12
CA ALA A 369 13.56 -11.91 -1.43
C ALA A 369 13.70 -10.47 -1.94
N ALA A 370 14.94 -9.98 -2.08
CA ALA A 370 15.20 -8.59 -2.44
C ALA A 370 14.87 -8.28 -3.90
N VAL A 371 15.31 -9.11 -4.85
CA VAL A 371 15.16 -8.83 -6.29
C VAL A 371 13.69 -8.77 -6.71
N PRO A 372 12.82 -9.73 -6.37
CA PRO A 372 11.40 -9.62 -6.71
C PRO A 372 10.72 -8.41 -6.09
N CYS A 373 11.02 -8.05 -4.84
CA CYS A 373 10.46 -6.84 -4.23
C CYS A 373 10.91 -5.57 -4.97
N LEU A 374 12.19 -5.49 -5.33
CA LEU A 374 12.75 -4.35 -6.06
C LEU A 374 12.17 -4.23 -7.48
N LEU A 375 11.99 -5.37 -8.16
CA LEU A 375 11.36 -5.43 -9.48
C LEU A 375 9.88 -5.07 -9.40
N ALA A 376 9.15 -5.59 -8.42
CA ALA A 376 7.76 -5.23 -8.19
C ALA A 376 7.65 -3.72 -8.01
N ALA A 377 8.44 -3.13 -7.10
CA ALA A 377 8.48 -1.69 -6.93
C ALA A 377 8.76 -0.98 -8.27
N PHE A 378 9.70 -1.46 -9.09
CA PHE A 378 10.06 -0.86 -10.36
C PHE A 378 8.95 -0.88 -11.43
N VAL A 379 8.06 -1.88 -11.43
CA VAL A 379 7.05 -2.02 -12.50
C VAL A 379 5.66 -1.56 -12.12
N ILE A 380 5.37 -1.45 -10.82
CA ILE A 380 4.04 -1.07 -10.33
C ILE A 380 3.84 0.44 -10.54
N GLU A 381 2.73 0.80 -11.16
CA GLU A 381 2.23 2.18 -11.16
C GLU A 381 1.57 2.39 -9.81
N PRO A 382 2.05 3.33 -8.99
CA PRO A 382 1.37 3.68 -7.76
C PRO A 382 -0.02 4.26 -8.07
N LYS A 383 -0.93 4.38 -7.11
CA LYS A 383 -2.31 4.81 -7.40
C LYS A 383 -2.70 6.10 -6.70
N LEU A 384 -2.07 6.46 -5.58
CA LEU A 384 -2.51 7.55 -4.71
C LEU A 384 -1.31 8.29 -4.08
N GLY A 385 -1.05 9.54 -4.50
CA GLY A 385 -0.10 10.43 -3.79
C GLY A 385 1.18 10.84 -4.51
N MET A 386 1.31 10.65 -5.82
CA MET A 386 2.64 10.42 -6.39
C MET A 386 3.60 11.61 -6.47
N PRO A 387 4.92 11.36 -6.37
CA PRO A 387 5.73 10.77 -7.46
C PRO A 387 6.17 9.33 -7.22
N ARG A 388 5.97 8.76 -6.02
CA ARG A 388 5.98 7.31 -5.79
C ARG A 388 5.36 7.04 -4.44
N ASP A 389 4.32 6.20 -4.38
CA ASP A 389 3.68 5.75 -3.12
C ASP A 389 4.71 4.95 -2.31
N TRP A 390 5.55 5.70 -1.59
CA TRP A 390 6.76 5.19 -0.98
C TRP A 390 6.43 4.20 0.14
N ASP A 391 5.31 4.43 0.81
CA ASP A 391 4.67 3.66 1.86
C ASP A 391 4.24 2.28 1.34
N LEU A 392 3.52 2.25 0.21
CA LEU A 392 3.17 1.02 -0.49
C LEU A 392 4.40 0.23 -0.92
N LEU A 393 5.46 0.91 -1.34
CA LEU A 393 6.66 0.29 -1.90
C LEU A 393 7.80 0.10 -0.88
N CYS A 394 7.62 0.51 0.38
CA CYS A 394 8.73 0.51 1.34
C CYS A 394 9.15 -0.89 1.78
N PHE A 395 8.28 -1.89 1.64
CA PHE A 395 8.59 -3.28 1.92
C PHE A 395 9.80 -3.80 1.14
N ALA A 396 10.09 -3.22 -0.04
CA ALA A 396 11.26 -3.58 -0.84
C ALA A 396 12.59 -3.22 -0.17
N GLY A 397 12.58 -2.25 0.74
CA GLY A 397 13.75 -1.84 1.51
C GLY A 397 14.17 -2.89 2.53
N VAL A 398 13.24 -3.69 3.05
CA VAL A 398 13.50 -4.67 4.12
C VAL A 398 14.47 -5.78 3.69
N PRO A 399 14.21 -6.58 2.64
CA PRO A 399 15.13 -7.63 2.22
C PRO A 399 16.43 -7.05 1.65
N LEU A 400 16.41 -5.84 1.07
CA LEU A 400 17.62 -5.16 0.61
C LEU A 400 18.52 -4.76 1.79
N ALA A 401 17.96 -4.14 2.83
CA ALA A 401 18.68 -3.79 4.05
C ALA A 401 19.23 -5.05 4.73
N ALA A 402 18.41 -6.10 4.83
CA ALA A 402 18.85 -7.38 5.38
C ALA A 402 20.01 -7.97 4.58
N LEU A 403 19.94 -7.99 3.25
CA LEU A 403 21.01 -8.49 2.39
C LEU A 403 22.33 -7.76 2.64
N LEU A 404 22.31 -6.43 2.62
CA LEU A 404 23.52 -5.61 2.65
C LEU A 404 24.13 -5.57 4.06
N PHE A 405 23.34 -5.36 5.11
CA PHE A 405 23.84 -5.35 6.49
C PHE A 405 24.22 -6.75 6.98
N PHE A 406 23.51 -7.80 6.54
CA PHE A 406 23.94 -9.18 6.82
C PHE A 406 25.27 -9.49 6.15
N ALA A 407 25.45 -9.14 4.87
CA ALA A 407 26.71 -9.34 4.16
C ALA A 407 27.87 -8.58 4.84
N LEU A 408 27.62 -7.34 5.26
CA LEU A 408 28.61 -6.51 5.95
C LEU A 408 29.04 -7.13 7.30
N ALA A 409 28.10 -7.67 8.05
CA ALA A 409 28.34 -8.33 9.34
C ALA A 409 28.99 -9.72 9.17
N ASP A 410 28.47 -10.57 8.27
CA ASP A 410 28.93 -11.95 8.06
C ASP A 410 30.28 -12.03 7.32
N LYS A 411 30.57 -11.11 6.40
CA LYS A 411 31.85 -11.05 5.64
C LYS A 411 32.81 -9.99 6.16
N ARG A 412 32.66 -9.57 7.42
CA ARG A 412 33.48 -8.51 8.03
C ARG A 412 34.98 -8.71 7.87
N ALA A 413 35.48 -9.95 7.90
CA ALA A 413 36.90 -10.25 7.67
C ALA A 413 37.38 -9.83 6.27
N ALA A 414 36.56 -10.05 5.23
CA ALA A 414 36.88 -9.69 3.85
C ALA A 414 36.91 -8.15 3.67
N ILE A 415 36.10 -7.43 4.42
CA ILE A 415 35.97 -5.97 4.36
C ILE A 415 36.61 -5.28 5.58
N ARG A 416 37.56 -5.92 6.27
CA ARG A 416 38.15 -5.41 7.52
C ARG A 416 38.71 -3.99 7.37
N ARG A 417 39.23 -3.66 6.18
CA ARG A 417 39.76 -2.34 5.81
C ARG A 417 38.69 -1.27 5.58
N LEU A 418 37.43 -1.67 5.52
CA LEU A 418 36.25 -0.84 5.37
C LEU A 418 35.39 -0.85 6.65
N GLY A 419 35.99 -1.15 7.81
CA GLY A 419 35.32 -1.26 9.10
C GLY A 419 34.35 -0.10 9.44
N PRO A 420 34.66 1.16 9.08
CA PRO A 420 33.74 2.30 9.22
C PRO A 420 32.44 2.23 8.42
N THR A 421 32.38 1.45 7.34
CA THR A 421 31.32 1.58 6.32
C THR A 421 29.93 1.32 6.87
N GLY A 422 29.78 0.34 7.77
CA GLY A 422 28.48 0.07 8.40
C GLY A 422 28.01 1.22 9.26
N VAL A 423 28.91 1.79 10.06
CA VAL A 423 28.62 2.93 10.93
C VAL A 423 28.26 4.17 10.10
N LEU A 424 29.01 4.44 9.03
CA LEU A 424 28.74 5.56 8.13
C LEU A 424 27.45 5.37 7.32
N ALA A 425 27.15 4.15 6.88
CA ALA A 425 25.89 3.83 6.20
C ALA A 425 24.69 4.06 7.13
N ILE A 426 24.77 3.58 8.39
CA ILE A 426 23.76 3.84 9.41
C ILE A 426 23.65 5.35 9.69
N ALA A 427 24.77 6.07 9.78
CA ALA A 427 24.75 7.51 10.01
C ALA A 427 24.08 8.27 8.86
N LEU A 428 24.32 7.90 7.60
CA LEU A 428 23.60 8.46 6.45
C LEU A 428 22.11 8.15 6.50
N CYS A 429 21.74 6.93 6.90
CA CYS A 429 20.34 6.57 7.14
C CYS A 429 19.68 7.48 8.17
N VAL A 430 20.32 7.72 9.32
CA VAL A 430 19.80 8.65 10.34
C VAL A 430 19.72 10.08 9.83
N LEU A 431 20.77 10.57 9.14
CA LEU A 431 20.84 11.92 8.58
C LEU A 431 19.73 12.23 7.56
N LEU A 432 19.22 11.22 6.85
CA LEU A 432 18.11 11.35 5.92
C LEU A 432 16.74 11.06 6.57
N LEU A 433 16.70 10.16 7.56
CA LEU A 433 15.48 9.79 8.27
C LEU A 433 14.97 10.93 9.16
N VAL A 434 15.86 11.61 9.89
CA VAL A 434 15.49 12.68 10.83
C VAL A 434 14.68 13.79 10.13
N PRO A 435 15.14 14.40 9.01
CA PRO A 435 14.35 15.38 8.29
C PRO A 435 12.95 14.92 7.92
N ARG A 436 12.80 13.67 7.52
CA ARG A 436 11.51 13.10 7.10
C ARG A 436 10.55 12.82 8.24
N VAL A 437 11.09 12.40 9.39
CA VAL A 437 10.30 12.33 10.62
C VAL A 437 9.81 13.73 10.98
N THR A 438 10.65 14.77 10.86
CA THR A 438 10.20 16.13 11.18
C THR A 438 9.11 16.67 10.24
N THR A 439 9.14 16.31 8.94
CA THR A 439 8.08 16.72 8.01
C THR A 439 6.74 16.08 8.35
N GLN A 440 6.71 14.92 9.03
CA GLN A 440 5.47 14.28 9.50
C GLN A 440 4.92 14.90 10.79
N VAL A 441 5.81 15.43 11.63
CA VAL A 441 5.45 15.97 12.95
C VAL A 441 4.99 17.43 12.87
N LEU A 442 5.45 18.19 11.87
CA LEU A 442 5.18 19.62 11.75
C LEU A 442 4.21 19.89 10.58
N PRO A 443 2.93 20.26 10.85
CA PRO A 443 1.92 20.39 9.80
C PRO A 443 2.29 21.32 8.66
N SER A 444 2.87 22.49 8.95
CA SER A 444 3.29 23.44 7.91
C SER A 444 4.33 22.85 6.94
N LYS A 445 5.26 22.04 7.46
CA LYS A 445 6.26 21.35 6.64
C LYS A 445 5.66 20.18 5.87
N ALA A 446 4.69 19.49 6.46
CA ALA A 446 3.97 18.41 5.82
C ALA A 446 3.19 18.92 4.61
N ILE A 447 2.45 20.03 4.76
CA ILE A 447 1.71 20.70 3.68
C ILE A 447 2.68 21.15 2.59
N ALA A 448 3.77 21.83 2.95
CA ALA A 448 4.77 22.27 1.97
C ALA A 448 5.42 21.10 1.21
N LEU A 449 5.73 20.00 1.89
CA LEU A 449 6.19 18.78 1.22
C LEU A 449 5.13 18.26 0.26
N PHE A 450 3.89 18.19 0.70
CA PHE A 450 2.80 17.63 -0.08
C PHE A 450 2.45 18.46 -1.32
N ASP A 451 2.41 19.79 -1.18
CA ASP A 451 2.24 20.73 -2.29
C ASP A 451 3.36 20.51 -3.33
N ASN A 452 4.63 20.44 -2.89
CA ASN A 452 5.77 20.14 -3.77
C ASN A 452 5.65 18.78 -4.47
N LEU A 453 5.23 17.73 -3.76
CA LEU A 453 5.03 16.40 -4.36
C LEU A 453 3.95 16.45 -5.44
N SER A 454 2.86 17.16 -5.15
CA SER A 454 1.73 17.29 -6.07
C SER A 454 2.12 18.00 -7.37
N ASP A 455 3.02 18.99 -7.28
CA ASP A 455 3.51 19.75 -8.43
C ASP A 455 4.41 18.97 -9.39
N LEU A 456 5.04 17.87 -8.93
CA LEU A 456 5.96 17.09 -9.77
C LEU A 456 5.27 16.35 -10.93
N ASP A 457 3.97 16.07 -10.78
CA ASP A 457 3.12 15.45 -11.80
C ASP A 457 1.65 15.85 -11.57
N ARG A 458 1.34 17.13 -11.81
CA ARG A 458 0.05 17.76 -11.50
C ARG A 458 -1.16 16.95 -11.97
N HIS A 459 -1.12 16.42 -13.19
CA HIS A 459 -2.22 15.63 -13.74
C HIS A 459 -2.41 14.29 -13.03
N ARG A 460 -1.33 13.56 -12.74
CA ARG A 460 -1.42 12.28 -12.02
C ARG A 460 -1.72 12.48 -10.53
N ASN A 461 -1.30 13.62 -9.97
CA ASN A 461 -1.44 13.94 -8.56
C ASN A 461 -2.69 14.76 -8.22
N ARG A 462 -3.57 15.03 -9.18
CA ARG A 462 -4.74 15.87 -8.92
C ARG A 462 -5.64 15.36 -7.80
N SER A 463 -5.84 14.04 -7.67
CA SER A 463 -6.68 13.45 -6.62
C SER A 463 -6.07 13.57 -5.23
N VAL A 464 -4.78 13.88 -5.17
CA VAL A 464 -4.02 14.04 -3.93
C VAL A 464 -4.41 15.36 -3.27
N GLN A 465 -4.86 16.36 -4.04
CA GLN A 465 -5.38 17.64 -3.54
C GLN A 465 -6.62 17.48 -2.66
N ASP A 466 -7.44 16.46 -2.91
CA ASP A 466 -8.62 16.15 -2.09
C ASP A 466 -8.25 15.92 -0.62
N VAL A 467 -7.07 15.33 -0.36
CA VAL A 467 -6.55 15.10 0.99
C VAL A 467 -6.22 16.42 1.70
N VAL A 468 -5.74 17.42 0.96
CA VAL A 468 -5.44 18.75 1.50
C VAL A 468 -6.73 19.52 1.77
N PHE A 469 -7.71 19.44 0.87
CA PHE A 469 -9.04 20.04 1.09
C PHE A 469 -9.65 19.49 2.38
N LEU A 470 -9.69 18.15 2.51
CA LEU A 470 -10.23 17.48 3.70
C LEU A 470 -9.51 17.90 4.99
N HIS A 471 -8.19 18.13 4.92
CA HIS A 471 -7.43 18.62 6.08
C HIS A 471 -7.91 19.99 6.55
N PHE A 472 -8.09 20.96 5.64
CA PHE A 472 -8.56 22.29 5.98
C PHE A 472 -10.05 22.31 6.36
N GLU A 473 -10.88 21.49 5.70
CA GLU A 473 -12.29 21.29 6.07
C GLU A 473 -12.42 20.81 7.53
N ARG A 474 -11.60 19.84 7.93
CA ARG A 474 -11.57 19.35 9.32
C ARG A 474 -11.11 20.39 10.34
N GLN A 475 -10.34 21.39 9.92
CA GLN A 475 -9.95 22.52 10.76
C GLN A 475 -11.01 23.62 10.79
N GLY A 476 -12.03 23.55 9.94
CA GLY A 476 -13.03 24.60 9.76
C GLY A 476 -12.53 25.80 8.96
N ASP A 477 -11.41 25.70 8.24
CA ASP A 477 -10.85 26.78 7.42
C ASP A 477 -11.48 26.80 6.02
N THR A 478 -12.74 27.24 5.96
CA THR A 478 -13.52 27.28 4.72
C THR A 478 -12.97 28.25 3.68
N ALA A 479 -12.31 29.33 4.11
CA ALA A 479 -11.70 30.30 3.22
C ALA A 479 -10.52 29.69 2.45
N GLU A 480 -9.69 28.91 3.14
CA GLU A 480 -8.58 28.18 2.51
C GLU A 480 -9.06 27.13 1.51
N VAL A 481 -10.10 26.38 1.88
CA VAL A 481 -10.69 25.35 1.03
C VAL A 481 -11.20 25.97 -0.27
N GLU A 482 -11.98 27.05 -0.20
CA GLU A 482 -12.51 27.69 -1.41
C GLU A 482 -11.41 28.30 -2.27
N ARG A 483 -10.39 28.92 -1.66
CA ARG A 483 -9.22 29.44 -2.37
C ARG A 483 -8.49 28.34 -3.15
N ARG A 484 -8.22 27.20 -2.51
CA ARG A 484 -7.52 26.08 -3.14
C ARG A 484 -8.38 25.38 -4.20
N ARG A 485 -9.69 25.22 -3.96
CA ARG A 485 -10.64 24.67 -4.95
C ARG A 485 -10.77 25.56 -6.19
N ALA A 486 -10.77 26.88 -6.01
CA ALA A 486 -10.78 27.82 -7.13
C ALA A 486 -9.52 27.66 -7.99
N ALA A 487 -8.34 27.67 -7.37
CA ALA A 487 -7.07 27.43 -8.07
C ALA A 487 -7.04 26.07 -8.78
N PHE A 488 -7.54 25.01 -8.13
CA PHE A 488 -7.65 23.68 -8.72
C PHE A 488 -8.54 23.66 -9.97
N ARG A 489 -9.68 24.35 -9.97
CA ARG A 489 -10.58 24.44 -11.15
C ARG A 489 -9.95 25.23 -12.30
N GLU A 490 -9.17 26.26 -12.01
CA GLU A 490 -8.43 27.01 -13.03
C GLU A 490 -7.34 26.14 -13.68
N GLU A 491 -6.66 25.33 -12.88
CA GLU A 491 -5.58 24.45 -13.34
C GLU A 491 -6.09 23.20 -14.09
N PHE A 492 -7.22 22.64 -13.66
CA PHE A 492 -7.82 21.42 -14.23
C PHE A 492 -9.19 21.72 -14.87
N PRO A 493 -9.21 22.36 -16.04
CA PRO A 493 -10.46 22.75 -16.70
C PRO A 493 -11.29 21.55 -17.17
N ASP A 494 -10.68 20.36 -17.28
CA ASP A 494 -11.38 19.12 -17.59
C ASP A 494 -12.45 18.76 -16.55
N VAL A 495 -12.20 19.08 -15.28
CA VAL A 495 -13.16 18.91 -14.19
C VAL A 495 -14.36 19.83 -14.41
N ALA A 496 -14.11 21.11 -14.69
CA ALA A 496 -15.15 22.10 -14.94
C ALA A 496 -15.96 21.76 -16.21
N TRP A 497 -15.33 21.28 -17.28
CA TRP A 497 -16.03 20.84 -18.50
C TRP A 497 -16.94 19.62 -18.23
N VAL A 498 -16.51 18.67 -17.39
CA VAL A 498 -17.35 17.52 -17.00
C VAL A 498 -18.53 17.97 -16.15
N GLU A 499 -18.31 18.84 -15.16
CA GLU A 499 -19.38 19.40 -14.33
C GLU A 499 -20.42 20.15 -15.18
N GLN A 500 -19.94 20.98 -16.12
CA GLN A 500 -20.79 21.66 -17.08
C GLN A 500 -21.53 20.68 -18.01
N GLY A 501 -20.85 19.65 -18.51
CA GLY A 501 -21.47 18.61 -19.33
C GLY A 501 -22.57 17.85 -18.58
N ILE A 502 -22.35 17.54 -17.30
CA ILE A 502 -23.36 16.91 -16.44
C ILE A 502 -24.56 17.85 -16.26
N ALA A 503 -24.33 19.16 -16.06
CA ALA A 503 -25.39 20.15 -15.94
C ALA A 503 -26.23 20.25 -17.23
N LEU A 504 -25.58 20.30 -18.40
CA LEU A 504 -26.25 20.31 -19.71
C LEU A 504 -27.05 19.03 -19.95
N GLY A 505 -26.48 17.87 -19.60
CA GLY A 505 -27.19 16.59 -19.68
C GLY A 505 -28.47 16.57 -18.83
N LYS A 506 -28.45 17.18 -17.63
CA LYS A 506 -29.65 17.34 -16.78
C LYS A 506 -30.69 18.29 -17.39
N GLN A 507 -30.27 19.20 -18.26
CA GLN A 507 -31.15 20.14 -18.99
C GLN A 507 -31.68 19.53 -20.30
N GLY A 508 -31.29 18.30 -20.65
CA GLY A 508 -31.70 17.63 -21.89
C GLY A 508 -30.79 17.92 -23.09
N GLU A 509 -29.73 18.71 -22.92
CA GLU A 509 -28.78 19.06 -23.99
C GLU A 509 -27.66 18.01 -24.14
N ALA A 510 -28.05 16.78 -24.47
CA ALA A 510 -27.15 15.62 -24.51
C ALA A 510 -26.00 15.77 -25.52
N ASP A 511 -26.25 16.36 -26.69
CA ASP A 511 -25.22 16.56 -27.72
C ASP A 511 -24.17 17.59 -27.29
N SER A 512 -24.59 18.71 -26.70
CA SER A 512 -23.71 19.73 -26.12
C SER A 512 -22.86 19.13 -25.00
N ALA A 513 -23.46 18.30 -24.14
CA ALA A 513 -22.73 17.57 -23.10
C ALA A 513 -21.68 16.62 -23.67
N ALA A 514 -22.01 15.88 -24.74
CA ALA A 514 -21.09 14.96 -25.39
C ALA A 514 -19.87 15.66 -26.02
N VAL A 515 -20.04 16.89 -26.53
CA VAL A 515 -18.91 17.72 -26.98
C VAL A 515 -17.95 18.02 -25.84
N LEU A 516 -18.46 18.40 -24.66
CA LEU A 516 -17.63 18.64 -23.48
C LEU A 516 -16.93 17.37 -22.99
N TYR A 517 -17.63 16.22 -22.97
CA TYR A 517 -16.99 14.95 -22.58
C TYR A 517 -15.88 14.54 -23.55
N ARG A 518 -16.08 14.69 -24.86
CA ARG A 518 -15.04 14.43 -25.87
C ARG A 518 -13.85 15.37 -25.71
N LYS A 519 -14.11 16.67 -25.48
CA LYS A 519 -13.07 17.66 -25.18
C LYS A 519 -12.27 17.29 -23.92
N THR A 520 -12.95 16.86 -22.86
CA THR A 520 -12.29 16.36 -21.65
C THR A 520 -11.43 15.14 -21.93
N ILE A 521 -11.92 14.17 -22.71
CA ILE A 521 -11.16 12.96 -23.05
C ILE A 521 -9.93 13.28 -23.90
N GLU A 522 -10.04 14.25 -24.82
CA GLU A 522 -8.92 14.71 -25.65
C GLU A 522 -7.84 15.38 -24.80
N TYR A 523 -8.24 16.22 -23.84
CA TYR A 523 -7.32 16.87 -22.90
C TYR A 523 -6.75 15.89 -21.86
N ASN A 524 -7.59 15.01 -21.32
CA ASN A 524 -7.26 14.06 -20.27
C ASN A 524 -7.90 12.68 -20.54
N PRO A 525 -7.18 11.79 -21.25
CA PRO A 525 -7.64 10.44 -21.54
C PRO A 525 -7.83 9.55 -20.31
N SER A 526 -7.35 9.96 -19.14
CA SER A 526 -7.49 9.26 -17.86
C SER A 526 -8.66 9.77 -17.02
N HIS A 527 -9.55 10.62 -17.57
CA HIS A 527 -10.74 11.09 -16.87
C HIS A 527 -11.89 10.06 -16.92
N SER A 528 -11.90 9.11 -15.98
CA SER A 528 -12.91 8.03 -15.93
C SER A 528 -14.37 8.50 -16.03
N VAL A 529 -14.73 9.58 -15.33
CA VAL A 529 -16.11 10.13 -15.33
C VAL A 529 -16.54 10.63 -16.72
N ALA A 530 -15.63 11.22 -17.51
CA ALA A 530 -15.95 11.68 -18.86
C ALA A 530 -16.21 10.50 -19.80
N TRP A 531 -15.40 9.43 -19.71
CA TRP A 531 -15.65 8.18 -20.43
C TRP A 531 -16.97 7.54 -20.04
N ALA A 532 -17.30 7.51 -18.74
CA ALA A 532 -18.56 6.97 -18.25
C ALA A 532 -19.75 7.77 -18.79
N ASN A 533 -19.72 9.10 -18.71
CA ASN A 533 -20.80 9.96 -19.20
C ASN A 533 -20.93 9.93 -20.73
N LEU A 534 -19.83 9.79 -21.47
CA LEU A 534 -19.89 9.53 -22.91
C LEU A 534 -20.55 8.18 -23.19
N GLY A 535 -20.26 7.15 -22.39
CA GLY A 535 -20.97 5.88 -22.45
C GLY A 535 -22.48 6.04 -22.22
N VAL A 536 -22.90 6.84 -21.23
CA VAL A 536 -24.33 7.14 -20.98
C VAL A 536 -24.95 7.84 -22.20
N TYR A 537 -24.24 8.76 -22.84
CA TYR A 537 -24.69 9.40 -24.07
C TYR A 537 -24.93 8.39 -25.20
N PHE A 538 -24.06 7.39 -25.37
CA PHE A 538 -24.28 6.33 -26.36
C PHE A 538 -25.41 5.35 -26.00
N ILE A 539 -25.74 5.18 -24.71
CA ILE A 539 -26.97 4.48 -24.30
C ILE A 539 -28.19 5.27 -24.77
N TYR A 540 -28.19 6.59 -24.60
CA TYR A 540 -29.28 7.47 -25.08
C TYR A 540 -29.47 7.41 -26.60
N LEU A 541 -28.39 7.22 -27.36
CA LEU A 541 -28.45 7.01 -28.82
C LEU A 541 -28.77 5.57 -29.24
N GLU A 542 -29.06 4.67 -28.29
CA GLU A 542 -29.29 3.23 -28.52
C GLU A 542 -28.10 2.49 -29.18
N GLN A 543 -26.89 3.04 -29.06
CA GLN A 543 -25.65 2.46 -29.59
C GLN A 543 -24.92 1.67 -28.49
N TYR A 544 -25.46 0.52 -28.13
CA TYR A 544 -25.04 -0.23 -26.93
C TYR A 544 -23.61 -0.78 -26.99
N ASP A 545 -23.12 -1.21 -28.15
CA ASP A 545 -21.74 -1.68 -28.31
C ASP A 545 -20.71 -0.57 -28.01
N SER A 546 -20.98 0.64 -28.48
CA SER A 546 -20.19 1.83 -28.19
C SER A 546 -20.25 2.17 -26.70
N ALA A 547 -21.46 2.16 -26.11
CA ALA A 547 -21.65 2.42 -24.68
C ALA A 547 -20.85 1.45 -23.81
N LEU A 548 -20.92 0.14 -24.09
CA LEU A 548 -20.17 -0.89 -23.39
C LEU A 548 -18.66 -0.68 -23.51
N THR A 549 -18.17 -0.26 -24.69
CA THR A 549 -16.75 0.05 -24.90
C THR A 549 -16.29 1.19 -24.00
N TYR A 550 -17.01 2.33 -23.99
CA TYR A 550 -16.65 3.48 -23.18
C TYR A 550 -16.77 3.22 -21.68
N MET A 551 -17.81 2.50 -21.25
CA MET A 551 -17.98 2.11 -19.84
C MET A 551 -16.88 1.16 -19.36
N ARG A 552 -16.42 0.22 -20.20
CA ARG A 552 -15.28 -0.65 -19.87
C ARG A 552 -13.97 0.12 -19.73
N ILE A 553 -13.76 1.15 -20.55
CA ILE A 553 -12.61 2.06 -20.40
C ILE A 553 -12.71 2.81 -19.06
N ALA A 554 -13.87 3.40 -18.76
CA ALA A 554 -14.11 4.11 -17.51
C ALA A 554 -13.84 3.23 -16.28
N ASN A 555 -14.34 1.99 -16.30
CA ASN A 555 -14.12 1.01 -15.22
C ASN A 555 -12.67 0.54 -15.14
N GLY A 556 -11.95 0.47 -16.27
CA GLY A 556 -10.52 0.18 -16.26
C GLY A 556 -9.73 1.28 -15.55
N ILE A 557 -10.04 2.54 -15.86
CA ILE A 557 -9.38 3.73 -15.28
C ILE A 557 -9.70 3.87 -13.79
N ASN A 558 -10.98 3.78 -13.41
CA ASN A 558 -11.40 3.80 -12.01
C ASN A 558 -12.34 2.61 -11.70
N PRO A 559 -11.79 1.47 -11.25
CA PRO A 559 -12.57 0.27 -10.95
C PRO A 559 -13.29 0.35 -9.59
N TYR A 560 -13.17 1.47 -8.86
CA TYR A 560 -13.73 1.68 -7.53
C TYR A 560 -14.88 2.67 -7.53
N ASN A 561 -15.33 3.11 -8.70
CA ASN A 561 -16.46 4.01 -8.82
C ASN A 561 -17.77 3.22 -8.95
N TRP A 562 -18.57 3.19 -7.88
CA TRP A 562 -19.89 2.54 -7.86
C TRP A 562 -20.81 3.07 -8.98
N SER A 563 -20.68 4.35 -9.37
CA SER A 563 -21.50 4.93 -10.44
C SER A 563 -21.15 4.35 -11.82
N THR A 564 -19.88 3.96 -12.02
CA THR A 564 -19.45 3.25 -13.23
C THR A 564 -20.08 1.85 -13.30
N TYR A 565 -20.13 1.12 -12.18
CA TYR A 565 -20.82 -0.18 -12.12
C TYR A 565 -22.32 -0.05 -12.40
N ASN A 566 -22.96 0.97 -11.80
CA ASN A 566 -24.36 1.27 -12.07
C ASN A 566 -24.63 1.50 -13.57
N ASN A 567 -23.81 2.34 -14.20
CA ASN A 567 -24.01 2.70 -15.59
C ASN A 567 -23.59 1.59 -16.57
N LEU A 568 -22.60 0.77 -16.20
CA LEU A 568 -22.25 -0.43 -16.96
C LEU A 568 -23.38 -1.48 -16.89
N GLY A 569 -24.04 -1.62 -15.72
CA GLY A 569 -25.24 -2.44 -15.57
C GLY A 569 -26.37 -1.96 -16.49
N LEU A 570 -26.59 -0.64 -16.55
CA LEU A 570 -27.55 -0.03 -17.48
C LEU A 570 -27.20 -0.32 -18.95
N ALA A 571 -25.93 -0.24 -19.33
CA ALA A 571 -25.48 -0.56 -20.68
C ALA A 571 -25.74 -2.04 -21.04
N TYR A 572 -25.45 -2.98 -20.13
CA TYR A 572 -25.73 -4.40 -20.35
C TYR A 572 -27.22 -4.70 -20.42
N TYR A 573 -28.03 -4.06 -19.56
CA TYR A 573 -29.48 -4.20 -19.58
C TYR A 573 -30.05 -3.72 -20.93
N ALA A 574 -29.63 -2.54 -21.39
CA ALA A 574 -30.05 -2.01 -22.68
C ALA A 574 -29.56 -2.88 -23.87
N ASN A 575 -28.43 -3.57 -23.71
CA ASN A 575 -27.92 -4.56 -24.65
C ASN A 575 -28.56 -5.97 -24.51
N GLY A 576 -29.55 -6.14 -23.63
CA GLY A 576 -30.28 -7.40 -23.41
C GLY A 576 -29.61 -8.43 -22.50
N ASP A 577 -28.42 -8.15 -21.94
CA ASP A 577 -27.74 -9.05 -20.98
C ASP A 577 -28.17 -8.70 -19.55
N THR A 578 -29.40 -9.10 -19.20
CA THR A 578 -30.01 -8.78 -17.90
C THR A 578 -29.29 -9.43 -16.72
N GLU A 579 -28.67 -10.59 -16.91
CA GLU A 579 -27.92 -11.28 -15.84
C GLU A 579 -26.65 -10.51 -15.46
N ARG A 580 -25.90 -10.00 -16.45
CA ARG A 580 -24.74 -9.14 -16.15
C ARG A 580 -25.18 -7.82 -15.53
N ALA A 581 -26.28 -7.24 -16.00
CA ALA A 581 -26.83 -6.02 -15.44
C ALA A 581 -27.14 -6.19 -13.95
N GLU A 582 -27.85 -7.26 -13.58
CA GLU A 582 -28.17 -7.59 -12.19
C GLU A 582 -26.91 -7.68 -11.32
N ARG A 583 -25.91 -8.48 -11.74
CA ARG A 583 -24.66 -8.62 -10.98
C ARG A 583 -23.94 -7.29 -10.77
N LEU A 584 -23.95 -6.41 -11.78
CA LEU A 584 -23.28 -5.11 -11.69
C LEU A 584 -24.04 -4.13 -10.81
N TRP A 585 -25.36 -4.13 -10.83
CA TRP A 585 -26.16 -3.30 -9.93
C TRP A 585 -26.08 -3.77 -8.48
N LEU A 586 -26.12 -5.08 -8.23
CA LEU A 586 -25.88 -5.65 -6.90
C LEU A 586 -24.50 -5.24 -6.38
N LYS A 587 -23.46 -5.34 -7.22
CA LYS A 587 -22.13 -4.86 -6.87
C LYS A 587 -22.08 -3.35 -6.61
N ALA A 588 -22.83 -2.55 -7.37
CA ALA A 588 -22.91 -1.11 -7.15
C ALA A 588 -23.58 -0.76 -5.81
N ILE A 589 -24.56 -1.56 -5.37
CA ILE A 589 -25.22 -1.45 -4.05
C ILE A 589 -24.30 -1.92 -2.93
N GLU A 590 -23.58 -3.03 -3.14
CA GLU A 590 -22.59 -3.54 -2.21
C GLU A 590 -21.50 -2.48 -1.93
N MET A 591 -21.06 -1.79 -3.00
CA MET A 591 -20.05 -0.72 -2.90
C MET A 591 -20.59 0.60 -2.35
N ASN A 592 -21.87 0.90 -2.58
CA ASN A 592 -22.54 2.06 -2.03
C ASN A 592 -23.97 1.69 -1.63
N PRO A 593 -24.17 1.34 -0.34
CA PRO A 593 -25.48 1.01 0.20
C PRO A 593 -26.50 2.14 0.12
N ASP A 594 -26.15 3.37 -0.27
CA ASP A 594 -27.11 4.47 -0.46
C ASP A 594 -27.43 4.71 -1.94
N ASN A 595 -26.95 3.86 -2.85
CA ASN A 595 -27.17 4.02 -4.28
C ASN A 595 -28.62 3.68 -4.68
N VAL A 596 -29.51 4.66 -4.57
CA VAL A 596 -30.93 4.55 -4.95
C VAL A 596 -31.11 4.16 -6.42
N ARG A 597 -30.25 4.64 -7.32
CA ARG A 597 -30.39 4.37 -8.76
C ARG A 597 -30.17 2.91 -9.10
N ALA A 598 -29.13 2.27 -8.54
CA ALA A 598 -28.87 0.85 -8.78
C ALA A 598 -30.02 -0.02 -8.28
N ARG A 599 -30.65 0.38 -7.16
CA ARG A 599 -31.83 -0.28 -6.62
C ARG A 599 -33.06 -0.08 -7.49
N ASP A 600 -33.32 1.12 -7.97
CA ASP A 600 -34.42 1.37 -8.90
C ASP A 600 -34.29 0.53 -10.16
N HIS A 601 -33.06 0.38 -10.68
CA HIS A 601 -32.79 -0.47 -11.83
C HIS A 601 -33.04 -1.95 -11.54
N LEU A 602 -32.57 -2.48 -10.41
CA LEU A 602 -32.87 -3.86 -10.00
C LEU A 602 -34.36 -4.08 -9.73
N GLY A 603 -35.03 -3.15 -9.07
CA GLY A 603 -36.46 -3.22 -8.79
C GLY A 603 -37.27 -3.34 -10.08
N LYS A 604 -36.95 -2.51 -11.08
CA LYS A 604 -37.55 -2.58 -12.42
C LYS A 604 -37.23 -3.90 -13.13
N LEU A 605 -36.00 -4.39 -13.01
CA LEU A 605 -35.59 -5.67 -13.59
C LEU A 605 -36.39 -6.84 -12.97
N TYR A 606 -36.48 -6.90 -11.64
CA TYR A 606 -37.20 -7.95 -10.92
C TYR A 606 -38.70 -7.91 -11.20
N GLN A 607 -39.29 -6.72 -11.30
CA GLN A 607 -40.68 -6.57 -11.74
C GLN A 607 -40.88 -7.10 -13.17
N ALA A 608 -39.99 -6.73 -14.10
CA ALA A 608 -40.08 -7.20 -15.49
C ALA A 608 -39.87 -8.71 -15.64
N GLN A 609 -39.11 -9.33 -14.73
CA GLN A 609 -38.88 -10.79 -14.68
C GLN A 609 -39.88 -11.54 -13.79
N GLU A 610 -40.88 -10.85 -13.22
CA GLU A 610 -41.83 -11.42 -12.24
C GLU A 610 -41.15 -12.08 -11.02
N ARG A 611 -39.93 -11.65 -10.69
CA ARG A 611 -39.16 -12.09 -9.52
C ARG A 611 -39.61 -11.33 -8.28
N VAL A 612 -40.85 -11.59 -7.86
CA VAL A 612 -41.52 -10.88 -6.76
C VAL A 612 -40.73 -10.99 -5.45
N GLU A 613 -40.06 -12.11 -5.19
CA GLU A 613 -39.27 -12.32 -3.98
C GLU A 613 -38.05 -11.43 -3.91
N ASP A 614 -37.25 -11.40 -4.98
CA ASP A 614 -36.07 -10.55 -5.06
C ASP A 614 -36.46 -9.06 -5.02
N TYR A 615 -37.60 -8.70 -5.63
CA TYR A 615 -38.15 -7.35 -5.52
C TYR A 615 -38.50 -6.98 -4.08
N LEU A 616 -39.23 -7.83 -3.34
CA LEU A 616 -39.61 -7.55 -1.96
C LEU A 616 -38.39 -7.51 -1.02
N ASN A 617 -37.44 -8.42 -1.22
CA ASN A 617 -36.17 -8.45 -0.48
C ASN A 617 -35.38 -7.15 -0.71
N LEU A 618 -35.25 -6.73 -1.97
CA LEU A 618 -34.60 -5.46 -2.30
C LEU A 618 -35.28 -4.28 -1.61
N GLN A 619 -36.62 -4.18 -1.68
CA GLN A 619 -37.41 -3.11 -1.03
C GLN A 619 -37.22 -3.09 0.49
N PHE A 620 -37.17 -4.27 1.10
CA PHE A 620 -36.90 -4.44 2.53
C PHE A 620 -35.50 -3.93 2.91
N GLU A 621 -34.46 -4.28 2.15
CA GLU A 621 -33.09 -3.79 2.35
C GLU A 621 -32.96 -2.27 2.19
N ILE A 622 -33.64 -1.64 1.21
CA ILE A 622 -33.64 -0.18 1.04
C ILE A 622 -34.11 0.49 2.32
N PHE A 623 -35.16 -0.09 2.90
CA PHE A 623 -35.76 0.51 4.04
C PHE A 623 -34.89 0.36 5.29
N GLU A 624 -34.38 -0.84 5.58
CA GLU A 624 -33.49 -1.04 6.73
C GLU A 624 -32.25 -0.11 6.67
N LEU A 625 -31.76 0.21 5.47
CA LEU A 625 -30.66 1.17 5.28
C LEU A 625 -31.09 2.63 5.46
N ALA A 626 -32.27 3.02 4.97
CA ALA A 626 -32.80 4.37 5.16
C ALA A 626 -33.25 4.63 6.61
N SER A 627 -33.50 3.58 7.39
CA SER A 627 -34.06 3.62 8.73
C SER A 627 -33.59 2.42 9.56
N GLY A 628 -32.43 2.54 10.21
CA GLY A 628 -32.08 1.61 11.30
C GLY A 628 -33.22 1.49 12.30
N ASP A 629 -33.48 0.27 12.82
CA ASP A 629 -34.60 -0.13 13.71
C ASP A 629 -36.05 0.24 13.30
N ASP A 630 -36.29 1.07 12.28
CA ASP A 630 -37.61 1.67 11.98
C ASP A 630 -38.29 1.15 10.69
N ALA A 631 -37.87 0.00 10.14
CA ALA A 631 -38.55 -0.69 9.02
C ALA A 631 -40.09 -0.71 9.10
N PRO A 632 -40.88 -0.22 8.11
CA PRO A 632 -42.33 -0.22 8.19
C PRO A 632 -42.72 -1.66 8.05
N VAL A 633 -43.40 -2.10 9.08
CA VAL A 633 -44.02 -3.40 9.24
C VAL A 633 -44.64 -3.94 7.94
N LYS A 634 -45.25 -3.07 7.12
CA LYS A 634 -45.87 -3.44 5.84
C LYS A 634 -44.95 -4.21 4.88
N TYR A 635 -43.68 -3.85 4.76
CA TYR A 635 -42.78 -4.54 3.81
C TYR A 635 -42.33 -5.91 4.34
N ILE A 636 -42.13 -6.02 5.65
CA ILE A 636 -41.83 -7.28 6.34
C ILE A 636 -43.01 -8.24 6.24
N GLN A 637 -44.22 -7.69 6.41
CA GLN A 637 -45.48 -8.40 6.23
C GLN A 637 -45.63 -8.92 4.80
N MET A 638 -45.41 -8.07 3.78
CA MET A 638 -45.51 -8.46 2.37
C MET A 638 -44.54 -9.59 2.00
N LEU A 639 -43.34 -9.63 2.61
CA LEU A 639 -42.40 -10.74 2.44
C LEU A 639 -42.94 -12.04 3.05
N GLY A 640 -43.51 -11.96 4.26
CA GLY A 640 -44.20 -13.09 4.89
C GLY A 640 -45.36 -13.62 4.05
N ASP A 641 -46.18 -12.74 3.48
CA ASP A 641 -47.28 -13.07 2.57
C ASP A 641 -46.80 -13.79 1.31
N LEU A 642 -45.67 -13.34 0.76
CA LEU A 642 -45.12 -13.95 -0.44
C LEU A 642 -44.62 -15.37 -0.17
N HIS A 643 -43.82 -15.59 0.87
CA HIS A 643 -43.37 -16.94 1.24
C HIS A 643 -44.56 -17.86 1.54
N LEU A 644 -45.59 -17.32 2.21
CA LEU A 644 -46.82 -18.05 2.49
C LEU A 644 -47.56 -18.44 1.21
N SER A 645 -47.64 -17.55 0.22
CA SER A 645 -48.26 -17.84 -1.09
C SER A 645 -47.55 -18.95 -1.88
N ARG A 646 -46.27 -19.21 -1.55
CA ARG A 646 -45.43 -20.27 -2.14
C ARG A 646 -45.40 -21.54 -1.29
N ALA A 647 -46.17 -21.60 -0.19
CA ALA A 647 -46.15 -22.66 0.81
C ALA A 647 -44.77 -22.87 1.49
N ASP A 648 -43.90 -21.85 1.48
CA ASP A 648 -42.68 -21.82 2.30
C ASP A 648 -43.02 -21.32 3.71
N TYR A 649 -43.59 -22.21 4.51
CA TYR A 649 -44.07 -21.89 5.85
C TYR A 649 -42.95 -21.54 6.84
N HIS A 650 -41.71 -21.95 6.57
CA HIS A 650 -40.59 -21.66 7.46
C HIS A 650 -40.16 -20.20 7.31
N SER A 651 -39.85 -19.76 6.09
CA SER A 651 -39.42 -18.38 5.81
C SER A 651 -40.56 -17.39 6.06
N ALA A 652 -41.81 -17.78 5.75
CA ALA A 652 -42.99 -16.99 6.09
C ALA A 652 -43.09 -16.76 7.61
N ALA A 653 -42.86 -17.79 8.42
CA ALA A 653 -42.92 -17.66 9.88
C ALA A 653 -41.81 -16.77 10.44
N GLU A 654 -40.60 -16.82 9.89
CA GLU A 654 -39.50 -15.96 10.30
C GLU A 654 -39.79 -14.48 9.97
N ALA A 655 -40.26 -14.19 8.76
CA ALA A 655 -40.66 -12.85 8.35
C ALA A 655 -41.80 -12.29 9.22
N TYR A 656 -42.83 -13.11 9.51
CA TYR A 656 -43.91 -12.68 10.39
C TYR A 656 -43.48 -12.46 11.84
N ARG A 657 -42.55 -13.26 12.40
CA ARG A 657 -41.98 -13.00 13.75
C ARG A 657 -41.28 -11.65 13.81
N ARG A 658 -40.42 -11.35 12.83
CA ARG A 658 -39.76 -10.04 12.71
C ARG A 658 -40.75 -8.90 12.54
N ALA A 659 -41.83 -9.12 11.78
CA ALA A 659 -42.88 -8.12 11.60
C ALA A 659 -43.66 -7.85 12.90
N LEU A 660 -43.95 -8.88 13.69
CA LEU A 660 -44.61 -8.78 14.99
C LEU A 660 -43.76 -8.02 16.01
N GLU A 661 -42.45 -8.29 16.06
CA GLU A 661 -41.50 -7.55 16.91
C GLU A 661 -41.50 -6.04 16.61
N LYS A 662 -41.85 -5.66 15.37
CA LYS A 662 -41.94 -4.26 14.91
C LYS A 662 -43.37 -3.69 14.93
N GLY A 663 -44.34 -4.42 15.47
CA GLY A 663 -45.71 -3.93 15.65
C GLY A 663 -46.73 -4.35 14.58
N LEU A 664 -46.48 -5.44 13.83
CA LEU A 664 -47.53 -6.09 13.05
C LEU A 664 -48.67 -6.54 13.96
N ASP A 665 -49.91 -6.37 13.50
CA ASP A 665 -51.08 -6.84 14.24
C ASP A 665 -51.06 -8.38 14.34
N THR A 666 -50.99 -8.88 15.58
CA THR A 666 -51.04 -10.31 15.91
C THR A 666 -52.28 -11.00 15.34
N ALA A 667 -53.41 -10.29 15.19
CA ALA A 667 -54.63 -10.84 14.60
C ALA A 667 -54.44 -11.24 13.13
N TYR A 668 -53.66 -10.46 12.37
CA TYR A 668 -53.33 -10.73 10.98
C TYR A 668 -52.57 -12.05 10.83
N VAL A 669 -51.53 -12.25 11.65
CA VAL A 669 -50.71 -13.46 11.63
C VAL A 669 -51.52 -14.68 12.09
N ARG A 670 -52.36 -14.54 13.12
CA ARG A 670 -53.25 -15.63 13.58
C ARG A 670 -54.25 -16.04 12.50
N GLN A 671 -54.79 -15.08 11.74
CA GLN A 671 -55.64 -15.38 10.59
C GLN A 671 -54.88 -16.21 9.55
N LYS A 672 -53.65 -15.81 9.21
CA LYS A 672 -52.79 -16.57 8.29
C LYS A 672 -52.43 -17.96 8.79
N GLN A 673 -52.19 -18.14 10.10
CA GLN A 673 -51.97 -19.47 10.70
C GLN A 673 -53.24 -20.35 10.69
N ALA A 674 -54.43 -19.76 10.82
CA ALA A 674 -55.69 -20.49 10.71
C ALA A 674 -56.00 -20.90 9.26
N GLU A 675 -55.71 -20.03 8.29
CA GLU A 675 -55.79 -20.33 6.85
C GLU A 675 -54.74 -21.37 6.43
N HIS A 676 -53.58 -21.39 7.10
CA HIS A 676 -52.46 -22.28 6.80
C HIS A 676 -51.92 -22.94 8.08
N PRO A 677 -52.47 -24.09 8.53
CA PRO A 677 -52.08 -24.75 9.79
C PRO A 677 -50.61 -25.20 9.89
N GLN A 678 -49.91 -25.19 8.75
CA GLN A 678 -48.49 -25.52 8.62
C GLN A 678 -47.57 -24.33 8.98
N LEU A 679 -48.12 -23.11 9.00
CA LEU A 679 -47.43 -21.87 9.39
C LEU A 679 -47.35 -21.77 10.93
N ARG A 680 -46.15 -21.90 11.49
CA ARG A 680 -45.89 -21.83 12.94
C ARG A 680 -45.13 -20.55 13.29
N VAL A 681 -45.88 -19.49 13.60
CA VAL A 681 -45.33 -18.16 13.97
C VAL A 681 -45.45 -17.90 15.47
N ILE A 682 -46.65 -18.12 16.01
CA ILE A 682 -47.01 -17.92 17.41
C ILE A 682 -47.45 -19.29 17.94
N ASP A 683 -46.97 -19.65 19.15
CA ASP A 683 -47.30 -20.90 19.84
C ASP A 683 -48.77 -20.98 20.30
#